data_AF-A0A1C0SXC1-F1
#
_entry.id   AF-A0A1C0SXC1-F1
#
_cell.length_a   1.000
_cell.length_b   1.000
_cell.length_c   1.000
_cell.angle_alpha   90.00
_cell.angle_beta   90.00
_cell.angle_gamma   90.00
#
_symmetry.space_group_name_H-M   'P 1'
#
loop_
_entity.id
_entity.type
_entity.pdbx_description
1 polymer ?
#
loop_
_entity_poly.entity_id
_entity_poly.type
_entity_poly.pdbx_seq_one_letter_code
_entity_poly.pdbx_strand_id
1 'polypeptide(L)'
;MQVSQIKELDTHAVIGGGKARSFSMADSAEFFQVLSSTLYRDKKRAMIREVICNGWDAHIISGRTDQPLEITLNDNEIVFRDFGPGIPDELIVPIYCVYGASTKVKSEKETGGFGLGSKSPFAYSDHFTVTSCHNGIKNVYALSRGGVATDGRPEIRTIVSVPTTETGITVTVPLHDKDDRAEFSRHISIVTYQGGMKVKLNDTALRTLDYDPARKQGFCTVDDWFGAMHEAPVYLLYGTVLYPVSTTDTEVYKAVRDAGELIGKNHKLVLVAPPNSVGVTPSRESLSYTDMTTDTILRLLRRAHKSIQAALPAAGKRVFAEATKDFTLDHARSSDMPSLLVSFAAGIRVEPLDIAGFIIQNEPKHVRDRVKLNYYYDGLIKNSRDLRAPLRKARWLGQKIDSTIQRYDFSRFIKLAMKLNLLDGAMIYDDGEDYFGSTRLKSIRAGIKSCGDIDRCIFIAPNKRELTSMIVAHKEDPTERTEKLYLGFVVGKRPSEAFLERIDALSEKFRFYTDEYDFAFEKPKLVRAKKPTETFHNLDDYMDDRSVVEAKLESARYFMRAYIHHGTMRIGIDEPFRYRLAKLFPGIAVVTTKDQEAKLRKAGAINVFEEINRRLSKLTKNREVQYGLMLQDHAFVEGWENYYANECGEVAVKLANKDPDIAKLIFPDRVKLGETWEETKRLISVARNFPVNAQELPIEVRCADPISLILENAQKTFGHLIVKYVHIEERLGYLSMLVNSNWVNGSLSVSAERKERLLGVIRYLQRCDSKSKLTSDNTNDAIAQKEAA
;
A
#
# COMPACT_ATOMS: atom_id res chain seq x y z
N MET A 1 9.59 -47.66 -20.59
CA MET A 1 8.24 -48.24 -20.55
C MET A 1 7.30 -47.19 -21.14
N GLN A 2 6.37 -47.56 -22.03
CA GLN A 2 5.54 -46.63 -22.82
C GLN A 2 4.95 -45.46 -22.00
N VAL A 3 4.98 -44.25 -22.56
CA VAL A 3 4.39 -43.03 -21.97
C VAL A 3 2.86 -43.15 -21.85
N SER A 4 2.28 -44.17 -22.48
CA SER A 4 0.99 -44.76 -22.14
C SER A 4 1.18 -46.26 -21.91
N GLN A 5 1.15 -46.74 -20.67
CA GLN A 5 0.88 -48.15 -20.44
C GLN A 5 -0.54 -48.43 -20.94
N ILE A 6 -0.70 -48.86 -22.19
CA ILE A 6 -1.86 -49.64 -22.55
C ILE A 6 -1.54 -51.02 -22.00
N LYS A 7 -1.94 -51.28 -20.75
CA LYS A 7 -2.28 -52.67 -20.40
C LYS A 7 -3.26 -53.09 -21.48
N GLU A 8 -3.05 -54.23 -22.11
CA GLU A 8 -4.12 -54.92 -22.85
C GLU A 8 -5.24 -55.18 -21.83
N LEU A 9 -6.11 -54.18 -21.71
CA LEU A 9 -7.29 -54.23 -20.88
C LEU A 9 -8.35 -54.76 -21.83
N ASP A 10 -8.71 -56.03 -21.66
CA ASP A 10 -10.05 -56.48 -22.01
C ASP A 10 -11.01 -55.70 -21.11
N THR A 11 -11.28 -54.45 -21.48
CA THR A 11 -12.04 -53.52 -20.64
C THR A 11 -13.44 -54.08 -20.39
N HIS A 12 -14.04 -54.76 -21.38
CA HIS A 12 -15.36 -55.37 -21.31
C HIS A 12 -15.49 -56.52 -22.33
N ALA A 13 -15.97 -57.69 -21.92
CA ALA A 13 -16.33 -58.79 -22.83
C ALA A 13 -17.77 -58.62 -23.32
N VAL A 14 -17.96 -58.46 -24.64
CA VAL A 14 -19.30 -58.41 -25.25
C VAL A 14 -19.73 -59.85 -25.60
N ILE A 15 -20.58 -60.45 -24.76
CA ILE A 15 -21.14 -61.79 -25.02
C ILE A 15 -22.33 -61.65 -25.97
N GLY A 16 -22.24 -62.28 -27.15
CA GLY A 16 -23.30 -62.28 -28.18
C GLY A 16 -23.07 -61.33 -29.37
N GLY A 17 -21.93 -60.62 -29.41
CA GLY A 17 -21.54 -59.77 -30.54
C GLY A 17 -20.75 -60.51 -31.62
N GLY A 18 -20.75 -59.98 -32.85
CA GLY A 18 -19.93 -60.49 -33.95
C GLY A 18 -18.41 -60.33 -33.71
N LYS A 19 -17.58 -60.86 -34.63
CA LYS A 19 -16.11 -60.77 -34.53
C LYS A 19 -15.67 -59.31 -34.31
N ALA A 20 -14.86 -59.09 -33.27
CA ALA A 20 -14.24 -57.81 -33.02
C ALA A 20 -13.42 -57.36 -34.25
N ARG A 21 -13.60 -56.10 -34.63
CA ARG A 21 -12.81 -55.45 -35.69
C ARG A 21 -11.99 -54.34 -35.04
N SER A 22 -10.72 -54.25 -35.38
CA SER A 22 -9.86 -53.16 -34.91
C SER A 22 -10.16 -51.87 -35.68
N PHE A 23 -9.95 -50.73 -35.02
CA PHE A 23 -9.86 -49.44 -35.70
C PHE A 23 -8.50 -49.32 -36.41
N SER A 24 -8.48 -48.70 -37.60
CA SER A 24 -7.25 -48.34 -38.32
C SER A 24 -7.08 -46.82 -38.37
N MET A 25 -5.86 -46.35 -38.66
CA MET A 25 -5.58 -44.93 -38.92
C MET A 25 -5.62 -44.64 -40.42
N ALA A 26 -6.09 -43.45 -40.79
CA ALA A 26 -6.03 -42.98 -42.17
C ALA A 26 -4.59 -42.60 -42.53
N ASP A 27 -4.08 -43.19 -43.60
CA ASP A 27 -2.80 -42.82 -44.22
C ASP A 27 -3.05 -41.77 -45.32
N SER A 28 -3.45 -40.56 -44.91
CA SER A 28 -3.79 -39.44 -45.81
C SER A 28 -3.06 -38.15 -45.44
N ALA A 29 -2.88 -37.26 -46.43
CA ALA A 29 -2.24 -35.96 -46.26
C ALA A 29 -2.90 -35.11 -45.16
N GLU A 30 -4.23 -35.11 -45.09
CA GLU A 30 -5.00 -34.38 -44.08
C GLU A 30 -4.69 -34.86 -42.67
N PHE A 31 -4.54 -36.18 -42.47
CA PHE A 31 -4.23 -36.74 -41.16
C PHE A 31 -2.81 -36.37 -40.71
N PHE A 32 -1.82 -36.40 -41.61
CA PHE A 32 -0.47 -35.91 -41.32
C PHE A 32 -0.45 -34.42 -40.98
N GLN A 33 -1.25 -33.60 -41.67
CA GLN A 33 -1.40 -32.17 -41.37
C GLN A 33 -1.98 -31.94 -39.97
N VAL A 34 -2.93 -32.78 -39.54
CA VAL A 34 -3.46 -32.72 -38.17
C VAL A 34 -2.36 -32.98 -37.15
N LEU A 35 -1.55 -34.03 -37.35
CA LEU A 35 -0.51 -34.43 -36.41
C LEU A 35 0.71 -33.49 -36.36
N SER A 36 1.00 -32.80 -37.45
CA SER A 36 2.20 -31.95 -37.58
C SER A 36 1.94 -30.46 -37.41
N SER A 37 0.71 -29.99 -37.62
CA SER A 37 0.34 -28.57 -37.55
C SER A 37 -0.87 -28.34 -36.64
N THR A 38 -2.03 -28.96 -36.92
CA THR A 38 -3.30 -28.60 -36.25
C THR A 38 -3.32 -28.96 -34.77
N LEU A 39 -2.50 -29.91 -34.34
CA LEU A 39 -2.34 -30.32 -32.94
C LEU A 39 -1.82 -29.19 -32.03
N TYR A 40 -1.06 -28.23 -32.58
CA TYR A 40 -0.41 -27.16 -31.82
C TYR A 40 -1.25 -25.89 -31.84
N ARG A 41 -1.55 -25.34 -30.65
CA ARG A 41 -2.23 -24.05 -30.52
C ARG A 41 -1.33 -22.91 -30.96
N ASP A 42 -0.07 -22.92 -30.52
CA ASP A 42 0.94 -21.93 -30.91
C ASP A 42 2.01 -22.61 -31.79
N LYS A 43 1.81 -22.54 -33.10
CA LYS A 43 2.63 -23.27 -34.08
C LYS A 43 4.10 -22.83 -34.08
N LYS A 44 4.35 -21.51 -33.97
CA LYS A 44 5.70 -20.94 -33.95
C LYS A 44 6.44 -21.36 -32.69
N ARG A 45 5.80 -21.21 -31.51
CA ARG A 45 6.38 -21.63 -30.23
C ARG A 45 6.54 -23.14 -30.14
N ALA A 46 5.61 -23.92 -30.67
CA ALA A 46 5.69 -25.38 -30.67
C ALA A 46 6.89 -25.90 -31.46
N MET A 47 7.11 -25.41 -32.68
CA MET A 47 8.31 -25.74 -33.47
C MET A 47 9.58 -25.41 -32.65
N ILE A 48 9.70 -24.18 -32.15
CA ILE A 48 10.88 -23.74 -31.38
C ILE A 48 11.09 -24.64 -30.16
N ARG A 49 10.03 -24.91 -29.40
CA ARG A 49 10.08 -25.76 -28.20
C ARG A 49 10.54 -27.17 -28.54
N GLU A 50 9.92 -27.83 -29.51
CA GLU A 50 10.22 -29.23 -29.83
C GLU A 50 11.63 -29.40 -30.39
N VAL A 51 12.08 -28.51 -31.28
CA VAL A 51 13.44 -28.59 -31.85
C VAL A 51 14.49 -28.33 -30.77
N ILE A 52 14.31 -27.31 -29.92
CA ILE A 52 15.22 -27.05 -28.79
C ILE A 52 15.23 -28.22 -27.80
N CYS A 53 14.06 -28.76 -27.42
CA CYS A 53 13.99 -29.89 -26.50
C CYS A 53 14.68 -31.13 -27.07
N ASN A 54 14.55 -31.40 -28.37
CA ASN A 54 15.21 -32.54 -29.01
C ASN A 54 16.73 -32.37 -29.01
N GLY A 55 17.24 -31.19 -29.37
CA GLY A 55 18.67 -30.90 -29.31
C GLY A 55 19.23 -31.01 -27.88
N TRP A 56 18.48 -30.51 -26.89
CA TRP A 56 18.88 -30.58 -25.50
C TRP A 56 18.86 -32.00 -24.95
N ASP A 57 17.86 -32.81 -25.30
CA ASP A 57 17.84 -34.24 -24.95
C ASP A 57 19.05 -34.96 -25.55
N ALA A 58 19.44 -34.63 -26.79
CA ALA A 58 20.65 -35.15 -27.43
C ALA A 58 21.94 -34.76 -26.68
N HIS A 59 22.03 -33.54 -26.16
CA HIS A 59 23.12 -33.12 -25.27
C HIS A 59 23.13 -33.88 -23.94
N ILE A 60 21.97 -34.08 -23.32
CA ILE A 60 21.83 -34.87 -22.06
C ILE A 60 22.36 -36.29 -22.26
N ILE A 61 21.93 -36.98 -23.32
CA ILE A 61 22.35 -38.37 -23.60
C ILE A 61 23.85 -38.45 -23.88
N SER A 62 24.43 -37.39 -24.45
CA SER A 62 25.87 -37.32 -24.75
C SER A 62 26.72 -36.80 -23.60
N GLY A 63 26.11 -36.42 -22.47
CA GLY A 63 26.82 -35.80 -21.33
C GLY A 63 27.41 -34.42 -21.64
N ARG A 64 26.85 -33.68 -22.60
CA ARG A 64 27.35 -32.39 -23.11
C ARG A 64 26.48 -31.19 -22.66
N THR A 65 25.90 -31.25 -21.47
CA THR A 65 25.02 -30.18 -20.94
C THR A 65 25.79 -28.94 -20.47
N ASP A 66 27.13 -28.97 -20.53
CA ASP A 66 28.02 -27.83 -20.40
C ASP A 66 28.09 -26.99 -21.70
N GLN A 67 27.95 -27.64 -22.86
CA GLN A 67 27.90 -26.99 -24.16
C GLN A 67 26.49 -26.48 -24.48
N PRO A 68 26.30 -25.19 -24.85
CA PRO A 68 25.00 -24.67 -25.25
C PRO A 68 24.61 -25.16 -26.64
N LEU A 69 23.30 -25.30 -26.89
CA LEU A 69 22.75 -25.36 -28.24
C LEU A 69 23.02 -24.04 -28.97
N GLU A 70 23.28 -24.10 -30.26
CA GLU A 70 23.51 -22.92 -31.08
C GLU A 70 22.30 -22.66 -31.97
N ILE A 71 21.74 -21.45 -31.89
CA ILE A 71 20.65 -21.01 -32.73
C ILE A 71 21.10 -19.78 -33.50
N THR A 72 21.03 -19.86 -34.83
CA THR A 72 21.22 -18.71 -35.71
C THR A 72 19.87 -18.28 -36.26
N LEU A 73 19.53 -17.00 -36.13
CA LEU A 73 18.31 -16.40 -36.65
C LEU A 73 18.68 -15.20 -37.52
N ASN A 74 18.41 -15.29 -38.81
CA ASN A 74 18.64 -14.24 -39.80
C ASN A 74 17.34 -13.89 -40.54
N ASP A 75 17.42 -13.13 -41.64
CA ASP A 75 16.24 -12.66 -42.39
C ASP A 75 15.51 -13.77 -43.16
N ASN A 76 16.18 -14.87 -43.44
CA ASN A 76 15.69 -15.92 -44.34
C ASN A 76 15.38 -17.23 -43.61
N GLU A 77 16.06 -17.51 -42.50
CA GLU A 77 15.97 -18.81 -41.82
C GLU A 77 16.30 -18.74 -40.34
N ILE A 78 15.84 -19.77 -39.64
CA ILE A 78 16.29 -20.15 -38.30
C ILE A 78 16.99 -21.51 -38.36
N VAL A 79 18.19 -21.57 -37.78
CA VAL A 79 19.05 -22.75 -37.76
C VAL A 79 19.27 -23.15 -36.32
N PHE A 80 18.88 -24.37 -35.96
CA PHE A 80 19.13 -24.97 -34.65
C PHE A 80 20.21 -26.04 -34.79
N ARG A 81 21.29 -25.94 -34.02
CA ARG A 81 22.40 -26.89 -34.01
C ARG A 81 22.59 -27.47 -32.62
N ASP A 82 22.55 -28.80 -32.56
CA ASP A 82 23.01 -29.55 -31.40
C ASP A 82 24.39 -30.18 -31.66
N PHE A 83 24.91 -30.78 -30.60
CA PHE A 83 26.21 -31.44 -30.54
C PHE A 83 26.05 -32.83 -29.94
N GLY A 84 24.89 -33.45 -30.14
CA GLY A 84 24.63 -34.81 -29.71
C GLY A 84 25.32 -35.84 -30.62
N PRO A 85 24.84 -37.10 -30.62
CA PRO A 85 25.45 -38.15 -31.41
C PRO A 85 25.09 -38.09 -32.90
N GLY A 86 24.08 -37.31 -33.28
CA GLY A 86 23.45 -37.42 -34.61
C GLY A 86 22.62 -38.70 -34.75
N ILE A 87 22.02 -38.88 -35.93
CA ILE A 87 21.23 -40.07 -36.30
C ILE A 87 21.92 -40.76 -37.50
N PRO A 88 22.18 -42.08 -37.44
CA PRO A 88 22.64 -42.85 -38.60
C PRO A 88 21.68 -42.77 -39.78
N ASP A 89 22.19 -42.80 -41.01
CA ASP A 89 21.36 -42.74 -42.24
C ASP A 89 20.27 -43.81 -42.27
N GLU A 90 20.62 -45.05 -41.92
CA GLU A 90 19.69 -46.18 -41.86
C GLU A 90 18.56 -46.01 -40.82
N LEU A 91 18.75 -45.13 -39.83
CA LEU A 91 17.78 -44.86 -38.77
C LEU A 91 17.02 -43.53 -38.98
N ILE A 92 17.40 -42.70 -39.95
CA ILE A 92 16.76 -41.38 -40.12
C ILE A 92 15.28 -41.52 -40.47
N VAL A 93 14.93 -42.41 -41.39
CA VAL A 93 13.53 -42.64 -41.80
C VAL A 93 12.68 -43.17 -40.65
N PRO A 94 13.02 -44.28 -39.96
CA PRO A 94 12.19 -44.81 -38.88
C PRO A 94 12.09 -43.88 -37.66
N ILE A 95 13.05 -42.97 -37.43
CA ILE A 95 13.02 -42.02 -36.32
C ILE A 95 12.31 -40.71 -36.70
N TYR A 96 12.63 -40.16 -37.86
CA TYR A 96 12.22 -38.81 -38.27
C TYR A 96 10.96 -38.77 -39.12
N CYS A 97 10.62 -39.84 -39.83
CA CYS A 97 9.49 -39.85 -40.78
C CYS A 97 8.26 -40.61 -40.26
N VAL A 98 8.41 -41.50 -39.27
CA VAL A 98 7.29 -42.25 -38.71
C VAL A 98 6.62 -41.46 -37.58
N TYR A 99 5.33 -41.19 -37.72
CA TYR A 99 4.51 -40.55 -36.69
C TYR A 99 4.11 -41.60 -35.65
N GLY A 100 4.14 -41.25 -34.36
CA GLY A 100 3.87 -42.21 -33.28
C GLY A 100 5.06 -43.09 -32.90
N ALA A 101 6.12 -43.14 -33.71
CA ALA A 101 7.36 -43.84 -33.38
C ALA A 101 8.26 -42.94 -32.51
N SER A 102 8.51 -43.36 -31.27
CA SER A 102 9.49 -42.70 -30.40
C SER A 102 10.57 -43.69 -29.98
N THR A 103 11.83 -43.31 -30.18
CA THR A 103 13.00 -44.01 -29.64
C THR A 103 13.16 -43.78 -28.13
N LYS A 104 12.48 -42.77 -27.57
CA LYS A 104 12.58 -42.32 -26.18
C LYS A 104 11.75 -43.14 -25.18
N VAL A 105 11.09 -44.20 -25.65
CA VAL A 105 10.17 -45.05 -24.88
C VAL A 105 10.85 -45.79 -23.71
N LYS A 106 12.19 -45.86 -23.65
CA LYS A 106 12.94 -46.62 -22.64
C LYS A 106 13.77 -45.77 -21.66
N SER A 107 13.80 -44.43 -21.80
CA SER A 107 14.69 -43.56 -21.01
C SER A 107 13.91 -42.73 -19.97
N GLU A 108 14.30 -42.81 -18.70
CA GLU A 108 13.73 -41.99 -17.61
C GLU A 108 14.13 -40.51 -17.70
N LYS A 109 15.15 -40.19 -18.51
CA LYS A 109 15.77 -38.86 -18.60
C LYS A 109 15.29 -38.02 -19.79
N GLU A 110 14.51 -38.61 -20.68
CA GLU A 110 14.11 -37.98 -21.94
C GLU A 110 12.66 -37.49 -21.92
N THR A 111 12.40 -36.38 -22.62
CA THR A 111 11.05 -35.83 -22.73
C THR A 111 10.40 -36.18 -24.07
N GLY A 112 9.09 -36.45 -24.04
CA GLY A 112 8.30 -36.65 -25.25
C GLY A 112 8.40 -38.07 -25.83
N GLY A 113 7.34 -38.85 -25.66
CA GLY A 113 7.26 -40.25 -26.14
C GLY A 113 6.32 -40.48 -27.32
N PHE A 114 5.69 -39.43 -27.86
CA PHE A 114 4.67 -39.58 -28.91
C PHE A 114 5.23 -39.61 -30.33
N GLY A 115 6.52 -39.32 -30.54
CA GLY A 115 7.13 -39.38 -31.88
C GLY A 115 6.71 -38.27 -32.86
N LEU A 116 6.11 -37.18 -32.34
CA LEU A 116 5.57 -36.08 -33.15
C LEU A 116 6.51 -34.86 -33.25
N GLY A 117 7.29 -34.59 -32.21
CA GLY A 117 8.03 -33.31 -32.06
C GLY A 117 9.05 -33.01 -33.17
N SER A 118 9.73 -34.03 -33.72
CA SER A 118 10.68 -33.83 -34.83
C SER A 118 10.03 -33.35 -36.14
N LYS A 119 8.70 -33.46 -36.25
CA LYS A 119 7.89 -33.00 -37.40
C LYS A 119 7.22 -31.65 -37.14
N SER A 120 7.38 -31.07 -35.95
CA SER A 120 6.83 -29.75 -35.60
C SER A 120 7.30 -28.59 -36.49
N PRO A 121 8.43 -28.62 -37.23
CA PRO A 121 8.73 -27.58 -38.22
C PRO A 121 7.64 -27.43 -39.28
N PHE A 122 6.91 -28.50 -39.60
CA PHE A 122 5.74 -28.43 -40.49
C PHE A 122 4.57 -27.63 -39.90
N ALA A 123 4.57 -27.27 -38.63
CA ALA A 123 3.59 -26.35 -38.06
C ALA A 123 3.79 -24.92 -38.59
N TYR A 124 5.02 -24.54 -38.90
CA TYR A 124 5.36 -23.21 -39.38
C TYR A 124 5.64 -23.21 -40.89
N SER A 125 6.53 -24.07 -41.38
CA SER A 125 7.01 -24.06 -42.78
C SER A 125 6.58 -25.29 -43.57
N ASP A 126 6.46 -25.17 -44.89
CA ASP A 126 6.13 -26.29 -45.78
C ASP A 126 7.33 -27.21 -46.07
N HIS A 127 8.55 -26.73 -45.84
CA HIS A 127 9.78 -27.48 -46.02
C HIS A 127 10.87 -27.04 -45.04
N PHE A 128 11.78 -27.94 -44.73
CA PHE A 128 12.94 -27.66 -43.88
C PHE A 128 14.06 -28.66 -44.17
N THR A 129 15.28 -28.31 -43.77
CA THR A 129 16.46 -29.16 -43.95
C THR A 129 16.90 -29.74 -42.62
N VAL A 130 17.26 -31.02 -42.60
CA VAL A 130 17.89 -31.68 -41.47
C VAL A 130 19.26 -32.17 -41.91
N THR A 131 20.30 -31.75 -41.21
CA THR A 131 21.65 -32.29 -41.36
C THR A 131 21.95 -33.16 -40.17
N SER A 132 22.36 -34.40 -40.40
CA SER A 132 22.82 -35.32 -39.35
C SER A 132 24.30 -35.62 -39.54
N CYS A 133 25.09 -35.34 -38.51
CA CYS A 133 26.50 -35.68 -38.44
C CYS A 133 26.67 -36.84 -37.42
N HIS A 134 26.93 -38.04 -37.92
CA HIS A 134 27.04 -39.26 -37.12
C HIS A 134 28.21 -40.13 -37.59
N ASN A 135 29.06 -40.57 -36.65
CA ASN A 135 30.20 -41.47 -36.91
C ASN A 135 31.05 -41.10 -38.14
N GLY A 136 31.35 -39.81 -38.29
CA GLY A 136 32.21 -39.32 -39.36
C GLY A 136 31.52 -39.10 -40.71
N ILE A 137 30.20 -39.26 -40.78
CA ILE A 137 29.39 -39.01 -41.99
C ILE A 137 28.40 -37.88 -41.72
N LYS A 138 28.34 -36.91 -42.64
CA LYS A 138 27.37 -35.83 -42.70
C LYS A 138 26.37 -36.12 -43.82
N ASN A 139 25.11 -36.32 -43.44
CA ASN A 139 24.01 -36.43 -44.39
C ASN A 139 23.11 -35.19 -44.29
N VAL A 140 22.72 -34.64 -45.44
CA VAL A 140 21.79 -33.51 -45.55
C VAL A 140 20.51 -34.00 -46.19
N TYR A 141 19.38 -33.79 -45.52
CA TYR A 141 18.06 -34.21 -45.94
C TYR A 141 17.13 -32.99 -46.12
N ALA A 142 16.43 -32.91 -47.25
CA ALA A 142 15.28 -32.01 -47.40
C ALA A 142 14.00 -32.74 -47.01
N LEU A 143 13.20 -32.12 -46.15
CA LEU A 143 11.86 -32.56 -45.80
C LEU A 143 10.85 -31.57 -46.37
N SER A 144 9.76 -32.05 -46.96
CA SER A 144 8.68 -31.23 -47.48
C SER A 144 7.33 -31.87 -47.19
N ARG A 145 6.24 -31.08 -47.22
CA ARG A 145 4.86 -31.60 -47.04
C ARG A 145 4.42 -32.59 -48.13
N GLY A 146 5.25 -32.87 -49.13
CA GLY A 146 4.92 -33.79 -50.20
C GLY A 146 4.29 -33.11 -51.41
N GLY A 147 4.30 -33.82 -52.51
CA GLY A 147 3.71 -33.39 -53.78
C GLY A 147 2.95 -34.54 -54.43
N VAL A 148 2.78 -34.46 -55.75
CA VAL A 148 2.09 -35.50 -56.52
C VAL A 148 2.71 -36.89 -56.32
N ALA A 149 4.04 -36.96 -56.16
CA ALA A 149 4.77 -38.22 -56.00
C ALA A 149 4.43 -38.99 -54.72
N THR A 150 3.92 -38.30 -53.70
CA THR A 150 3.56 -38.90 -52.40
C THR A 150 2.09 -38.76 -52.07
N ASP A 151 1.26 -38.33 -53.04
CA ASP A 151 -0.17 -38.05 -52.85
C ASP A 151 -0.39 -37.04 -51.69
N GLY A 152 0.46 -36.01 -51.65
CA GLY A 152 0.43 -34.98 -50.61
C GLY A 152 0.92 -35.42 -49.23
N ARG A 153 1.49 -36.63 -49.08
CA ARG A 153 2.10 -37.07 -47.81
C ARG A 153 3.50 -36.47 -47.64
N PRO A 154 3.92 -36.09 -46.42
CA PRO A 154 5.27 -35.58 -46.18
C PRO A 154 6.37 -36.52 -46.69
N GLU A 155 7.41 -35.95 -47.30
CA GLU A 155 8.52 -36.71 -47.88
C GLU A 155 9.88 -36.25 -47.33
N ILE A 156 10.88 -37.13 -47.45
CA ILE A 156 12.29 -36.87 -47.13
C ILE A 156 13.15 -37.23 -48.36
N ARG A 157 14.15 -36.40 -48.67
CA ARG A 157 15.12 -36.63 -49.75
C ARG A 157 16.54 -36.38 -49.26
N THR A 158 17.44 -37.32 -49.46
CA THR A 158 18.88 -37.13 -49.21
C THR A 158 19.46 -36.25 -50.33
N ILE A 159 20.07 -35.12 -49.96
CA ILE A 159 20.71 -34.19 -50.89
C ILE A 159 22.21 -34.50 -51.02
N VAL A 160 22.89 -34.66 -49.89
CA VAL A 160 24.35 -34.83 -49.82
C VAL A 160 24.71 -35.84 -48.73
N SER A 161 25.72 -36.68 -48.99
CA SER A 161 26.38 -37.54 -48.00
C SER A 161 27.90 -37.40 -48.17
N VAL A 162 28.59 -36.90 -47.15
CA VAL A 162 30.04 -36.62 -47.20
C VAL A 162 30.73 -36.94 -45.86
N PRO A 163 32.05 -37.23 -45.85
CA PRO A 163 32.81 -37.34 -44.61
C PRO A 163 32.79 -36.03 -43.80
N THR A 164 32.79 -36.13 -42.47
CA THR A 164 32.82 -34.99 -41.54
C THR A 164 33.56 -35.36 -40.25
N THR A 165 34.05 -34.36 -39.50
CA THR A 165 34.54 -34.52 -38.13
C THR A 165 33.53 -34.04 -37.09
N GLU A 166 32.42 -33.44 -37.52
CA GLU A 166 31.39 -32.89 -36.66
C GLU A 166 30.44 -33.98 -36.13
N THR A 167 29.67 -33.65 -35.09
CA THR A 167 28.63 -34.51 -34.52
C THR A 167 27.36 -33.71 -34.22
N GLY A 168 26.20 -34.36 -34.27
CA GLY A 168 24.93 -33.76 -33.85
C GLY A 168 23.96 -33.57 -35.02
N ILE A 169 22.85 -32.90 -34.74
CA ILE A 169 21.82 -32.57 -35.73
C ILE A 169 21.76 -31.05 -35.91
N THR A 170 21.60 -30.62 -37.16
CA THR A 170 21.24 -29.24 -37.50
C THR A 170 19.90 -29.21 -38.22
N VAL A 171 18.94 -28.44 -37.71
CA VAL A 171 17.62 -28.23 -38.31
C VAL A 171 17.55 -26.80 -38.83
N THR A 172 17.32 -26.64 -40.13
CA THR A 172 17.21 -25.33 -40.78
C THR A 172 15.80 -25.14 -41.31
N VAL A 173 15.11 -24.11 -40.82
CA VAL A 173 13.72 -23.81 -41.18
C VAL A 173 13.68 -22.42 -41.84
N PRO A 174 13.22 -22.30 -43.09
CA PRO A 174 13.07 -21.02 -43.75
C PRO A 174 11.94 -20.20 -43.12
N LEU A 175 12.15 -18.90 -42.99
CA LEU A 175 11.15 -17.94 -42.54
C LEU A 175 10.17 -17.62 -43.68
N HIS A 176 8.89 -17.53 -43.35
CA HIS A 176 7.88 -17.01 -44.26
C HIS A 176 7.96 -15.50 -44.39
N ASP A 177 8.27 -14.84 -43.28
CA ASP A 177 8.37 -13.39 -43.16
C ASP A 177 9.55 -13.04 -42.23
N LYS A 178 10.38 -12.09 -42.66
CA LYS A 178 11.48 -11.55 -41.85
C LYS A 178 10.99 -10.87 -40.57
N ASP A 179 9.74 -10.42 -40.53
CA ASP A 179 9.15 -9.77 -39.36
C ASP A 179 8.89 -10.77 -38.22
N ASP A 180 8.85 -12.07 -38.51
CA ASP A 180 8.72 -13.14 -37.50
C ASP A 180 9.94 -13.25 -36.58
N ARG A 181 11.09 -12.68 -36.97
CA ARG A 181 12.34 -12.75 -36.17
C ARG A 181 12.16 -12.26 -34.74
N ALA A 182 11.43 -11.17 -34.54
CA ALA A 182 11.21 -10.61 -33.21
C ALA A 182 10.42 -11.58 -32.33
N GLU A 183 9.39 -12.22 -32.89
CA GLU A 183 8.59 -13.22 -32.20
C GLU A 183 9.41 -14.49 -31.92
N PHE A 184 10.20 -14.95 -32.88
CA PHE A 184 11.07 -16.13 -32.72
C PHE A 184 12.11 -15.91 -31.64
N SER A 185 12.81 -14.78 -31.65
CA SER A 185 13.78 -14.40 -30.62
C SER A 185 13.13 -14.40 -29.23
N ARG A 186 11.89 -13.91 -29.12
CA ARG A 186 11.12 -13.93 -27.87
C ARG A 186 10.77 -15.35 -27.44
N HIS A 187 10.24 -16.18 -28.34
CA HIS A 187 9.86 -17.56 -28.05
C HIS A 187 11.08 -18.42 -27.67
N ILE A 188 12.21 -18.27 -28.37
CA ILE A 188 13.48 -18.93 -28.03
C ILE A 188 13.89 -18.56 -26.62
N SER A 189 13.89 -17.27 -26.29
CA SER A 189 14.25 -16.78 -24.95
C SER A 189 13.34 -17.35 -23.86
N ILE A 190 12.03 -17.40 -24.11
CA ILE A 190 11.04 -17.94 -23.16
C ILE A 190 11.24 -19.44 -22.96
N VAL A 191 11.31 -20.23 -24.04
CA VAL A 191 11.48 -21.69 -23.99
C VAL A 191 12.78 -22.06 -23.27
N THR A 192 13.87 -21.38 -23.62
CA THR A 192 15.19 -21.56 -23.03
C THR A 192 15.19 -21.25 -21.54
N TYR A 193 14.61 -20.10 -21.15
CA TYR A 193 14.49 -19.68 -19.76
C TYR A 193 13.65 -20.66 -18.93
N GLN A 194 12.46 -21.00 -19.42
CA GLN A 194 11.50 -21.88 -18.74
C GLN A 194 11.98 -23.32 -18.63
N GLY A 195 12.71 -23.83 -19.63
CA GLY A 195 13.19 -25.21 -19.63
C GLY A 195 14.54 -25.40 -18.95
N GLY A 196 15.25 -24.32 -18.59
CA GLY A 196 16.59 -24.40 -18.02
C GLY A 196 17.64 -24.95 -18.99
N MET A 197 17.45 -24.74 -20.29
CA MET A 197 18.29 -25.32 -21.35
C MET A 197 19.35 -24.30 -21.77
N LYS A 198 20.63 -24.68 -21.84
CA LYS A 198 21.66 -23.72 -22.27
C LYS A 198 21.61 -23.51 -23.78
N VAL A 199 21.43 -22.27 -24.21
CA VAL A 199 21.28 -21.90 -25.63
C VAL A 199 22.05 -20.60 -25.89
N LYS A 200 22.70 -20.51 -27.06
CA LYS A 200 23.18 -19.28 -27.66
C LYS A 200 22.29 -18.91 -28.83
N LEU A 201 21.85 -17.66 -28.89
CA LEU A 201 21.13 -17.08 -30.03
C LEU A 201 22.03 -16.03 -30.68
N ASN A 202 22.42 -16.24 -31.94
CA ASN A 202 23.35 -15.37 -32.67
C ASN A 202 24.60 -15.05 -31.81
N ASP A 203 25.28 -16.11 -31.36
CA ASP A 203 26.45 -16.09 -30.46
C ASP A 203 26.25 -15.51 -29.06
N THR A 204 25.04 -15.04 -28.74
CA THR A 204 24.72 -14.49 -27.43
C THR A 204 24.12 -15.55 -26.52
N ALA A 205 24.77 -15.83 -25.39
CA ALA A 205 24.25 -16.78 -24.40
C ALA A 205 22.95 -16.25 -23.76
N LEU A 206 21.91 -17.07 -23.76
CA LEU A 206 20.62 -16.72 -23.19
C LEU A 206 20.53 -17.10 -21.71
N ARG A 207 19.70 -16.35 -20.98
CA ARG A 207 19.42 -16.60 -19.55
C ARG A 207 18.57 -17.85 -19.37
N THR A 208 18.90 -18.65 -18.36
CA THR A 208 18.20 -19.90 -18.00
C THR A 208 17.85 -19.95 -16.51
N LEU A 209 16.94 -20.86 -16.17
CA LEU A 209 16.67 -21.26 -14.79
C LEU A 209 17.43 -22.55 -14.47
N ASP A 210 18.11 -22.60 -13.32
CA ASP A 210 18.77 -23.81 -12.84
C ASP A 210 17.85 -24.63 -11.94
N TYR A 211 17.22 -25.67 -12.51
CA TYR A 211 16.31 -26.53 -11.78
C TYR A 211 16.99 -27.67 -11.00
N ASP A 212 18.31 -27.84 -11.08
CA ASP A 212 18.98 -28.99 -10.45
C ASP A 212 18.76 -29.07 -8.93
N PRO A 213 18.82 -27.96 -8.17
CA PRO A 213 18.47 -27.99 -6.76
C PRO A 213 16.98 -28.31 -6.54
N ALA A 214 16.10 -27.77 -7.39
CA ALA A 214 14.65 -27.97 -7.31
C ALA A 214 14.22 -29.43 -7.59
N ARG A 215 14.98 -30.17 -8.41
CA ARG A 215 14.73 -31.60 -8.70
C ARG A 215 14.81 -32.47 -7.45
N LYS A 216 15.69 -32.15 -6.49
CA LYS A 216 15.78 -32.86 -5.20
C LYS A 216 14.64 -32.49 -4.26
N GLN A 217 14.27 -31.21 -4.24
CA GLN A 217 13.23 -30.69 -3.35
C GLN A 217 11.81 -31.05 -3.80
N GLY A 218 11.61 -31.18 -5.12
CA GLY A 218 10.32 -31.44 -5.76
C GLY A 218 9.49 -30.18 -6.05
N PHE A 219 9.97 -29.00 -5.67
CA PHE A 219 9.33 -27.71 -5.98
C PHE A 219 10.31 -26.55 -5.82
N CYS A 220 9.95 -25.41 -6.41
CA CYS A 220 10.65 -24.13 -6.28
C CYS A 220 9.69 -22.98 -6.59
N THR A 221 10.11 -21.74 -6.34
CA THR A 221 9.44 -20.55 -6.87
C THR A 221 10.35 -19.87 -7.88
N VAL A 222 9.75 -19.29 -8.91
CA VAL A 222 10.45 -18.58 -9.98
C VAL A 222 9.78 -17.25 -10.26
N ASP A 223 10.58 -16.32 -10.77
CA ASP A 223 10.11 -15.02 -11.25
C ASP A 223 9.67 -15.15 -12.72
N ASP A 224 8.52 -14.55 -13.07
CA ASP A 224 8.01 -14.53 -14.44
C ASP A 224 8.66 -13.39 -15.26
N TRP A 225 9.97 -13.52 -15.51
CA TRP A 225 10.81 -12.48 -16.14
C TRP A 225 10.27 -11.97 -17.48
N PHE A 226 9.63 -12.84 -18.26
CA PHE A 226 9.11 -12.52 -19.59
C PHE A 226 7.58 -12.28 -19.62
N GLY A 227 6.88 -12.39 -18.48
CA GLY A 227 5.42 -12.33 -18.40
C GLY A 227 4.72 -13.48 -19.14
N ALA A 228 5.42 -14.62 -19.31
CA ALA A 228 4.99 -15.73 -20.13
C ALA A 228 4.34 -16.86 -19.31
N MET A 229 4.21 -16.69 -17.99
CA MET A 229 3.64 -17.67 -17.05
C MET A 229 2.30 -17.17 -16.48
N HIS A 230 1.43 -16.61 -17.31
CA HIS A 230 0.16 -15.99 -16.89
C HIS A 230 -1.04 -16.96 -16.82
N GLU A 231 -0.91 -18.16 -17.38
CA GLU A 231 -2.03 -19.13 -17.50
C GLU A 231 -2.44 -19.75 -16.15
N ALA A 232 -1.50 -19.85 -15.20
CA ALA A 232 -1.75 -20.40 -13.87
C ALA A 232 -0.84 -19.78 -12.81
N PRO A 233 -1.19 -19.82 -11.51
CA PRO A 233 -0.27 -19.48 -10.42
C PRO A 233 0.74 -20.62 -10.14
N VAL A 234 0.41 -21.84 -10.56
CA VAL A 234 1.22 -23.04 -10.38
C VAL A 234 1.52 -23.67 -11.74
N TYR A 235 2.78 -24.01 -11.95
CA TYR A 235 3.29 -24.75 -13.10
C TYR A 235 3.93 -26.06 -12.65
N LEU A 236 3.93 -27.05 -13.54
CA LEU A 236 4.58 -28.33 -13.35
C LEU A 236 5.71 -28.47 -14.37
N LEU A 237 6.95 -28.56 -13.89
CA LEU A 237 8.11 -28.92 -14.70
C LEU A 237 8.12 -30.44 -14.89
N TYR A 238 7.97 -30.87 -16.14
CA TYR A 238 8.16 -32.26 -16.53
C TYR A 238 9.24 -32.35 -17.61
N GLY A 239 10.38 -32.92 -17.21
CA GLY A 239 11.66 -32.84 -17.91
C GLY A 239 12.17 -31.41 -18.08
N THR A 240 11.99 -30.83 -19.27
CA THR A 240 12.43 -29.47 -19.66
C THR A 240 11.28 -28.56 -20.10
N VAL A 241 10.02 -28.99 -19.91
CA VAL A 241 8.84 -28.21 -20.28
C VAL A 241 8.03 -27.86 -19.04
N LEU A 242 7.63 -26.59 -18.93
CA LEU A 242 6.69 -26.12 -17.91
C LEU A 242 5.26 -26.20 -18.44
N TYR A 243 4.42 -26.92 -17.71
CA TYR A 243 3.00 -27.06 -18.00
C TYR A 243 2.17 -26.26 -16.98
N PRO A 244 1.23 -25.42 -17.42
CA PRO A 244 0.31 -24.76 -16.49
C PRO A 244 -0.58 -25.81 -15.82
N VAL A 245 -0.76 -25.69 -14.49
CA VAL A 245 -1.73 -26.53 -13.77
C VAL A 245 -3.10 -25.87 -13.86
N SER A 246 -3.74 -25.99 -15.03
CA SER A 246 -5.08 -25.48 -15.33
C SER A 246 -6.05 -26.64 -15.51
N THR A 247 -6.99 -26.79 -14.57
CA THR A 247 -7.92 -27.92 -14.55
C THR A 247 -9.31 -27.53 -14.08
N THR A 248 -10.29 -28.32 -14.49
CA THR A 248 -11.67 -28.28 -13.97
C THR A 248 -11.87 -29.22 -12.78
N ASP A 249 -10.87 -30.04 -12.44
CA ASP A 249 -10.90 -30.86 -11.21
C ASP A 249 -10.95 -29.94 -9.98
N THR A 250 -11.97 -30.14 -9.14
CA THR A 250 -12.26 -29.22 -8.03
C THR A 250 -11.19 -29.29 -6.94
N GLU A 251 -10.63 -30.46 -6.68
CA GLU A 251 -9.65 -30.66 -5.61
C GLU A 251 -8.30 -30.04 -5.98
N VAL A 252 -7.83 -30.30 -7.20
CA VAL A 252 -6.61 -29.68 -7.74
C VAL A 252 -6.78 -28.18 -7.87
N TYR A 253 -7.92 -27.71 -8.41
CA TYR A 253 -8.20 -26.28 -8.54
C TYR A 253 -8.11 -25.55 -7.19
N LYS A 254 -8.72 -26.11 -6.14
CA LYS A 254 -8.65 -25.55 -4.79
C LYS A 254 -7.21 -25.51 -4.28
N ALA A 255 -6.45 -26.60 -4.44
CA ALA A 255 -5.05 -26.65 -4.00
C ALA A 255 -4.16 -25.64 -4.75
N VAL A 256 -4.37 -25.46 -6.06
CA VAL A 256 -3.67 -24.48 -6.89
C VAL A 256 -4.00 -23.05 -6.45
N ARG A 257 -5.28 -22.76 -6.18
CA ARG A 257 -5.71 -21.47 -5.65
C ARG A 257 -5.06 -21.18 -4.30
N ASP A 258 -5.11 -22.12 -3.36
CA ASP A 258 -4.55 -21.94 -2.02
C ASP A 258 -3.01 -21.76 -2.08
N ALA A 259 -2.32 -22.40 -3.03
CA ALA A 259 -0.90 -22.17 -3.30
C ALA A 259 -0.62 -20.80 -3.94
N GLY A 260 -1.47 -20.37 -4.89
CA GLY A 260 -1.37 -19.05 -5.51
C GLY A 260 -1.64 -17.92 -4.53
N GLU A 261 -2.63 -18.09 -3.64
CA GLU A 261 -2.89 -17.18 -2.54
C GLU A 261 -1.67 -17.04 -1.64
N LEU A 262 -1.01 -18.14 -1.28
CA LEU A 262 0.19 -18.19 -0.43
C LEU A 262 1.41 -17.49 -1.05
N ILE A 263 1.61 -17.58 -2.37
CA ILE A 263 2.83 -17.12 -3.04
C ILE A 263 2.70 -15.69 -3.57
N GLY A 264 1.48 -15.26 -3.91
CA GLY A 264 1.23 -13.94 -4.47
C GLY A 264 1.17 -13.90 -5.99
N LYS A 265 0.91 -12.72 -6.54
CA LYS A 265 0.64 -12.54 -7.98
C LYS A 265 1.89 -12.45 -8.86
N ASN A 266 3.02 -12.03 -8.28
CA ASN A 266 4.23 -11.69 -9.04
C ASN A 266 5.17 -12.89 -9.28
N HIS A 267 4.86 -14.05 -8.69
CA HIS A 267 5.73 -15.23 -8.70
C HIS A 267 4.94 -16.49 -8.96
N LYS A 268 5.64 -17.54 -9.39
CA LYS A 268 5.02 -18.81 -9.78
C LYS A 268 5.57 -19.95 -8.94
N LEU A 269 4.69 -20.82 -8.45
CA LEU A 269 5.10 -22.10 -7.90
C LEU A 269 5.42 -23.03 -9.05
N VAL A 270 6.61 -23.61 -9.09
CA VAL A 270 6.97 -24.66 -10.03
C VAL A 270 7.13 -25.96 -9.24
N LEU A 271 6.28 -26.93 -9.54
CA LEU A 271 6.37 -28.30 -9.04
C LEU A 271 7.28 -29.09 -9.98
N VAL A 272 8.16 -29.91 -9.43
CA VAL A 272 9.06 -30.75 -10.24
C VAL A 272 8.57 -32.18 -10.17
N ALA A 273 8.02 -32.66 -11.28
CA ALA A 273 7.43 -33.99 -11.36
C ALA A 273 8.52 -35.07 -11.51
N PRO A 274 8.43 -36.19 -10.76
CA PRO A 274 9.24 -37.37 -11.03
C PRO A 274 9.00 -37.92 -12.44
N PRO A 275 9.99 -38.61 -13.04
CA PRO A 275 9.78 -39.33 -14.30
C PRO A 275 8.57 -40.27 -14.22
N ASN A 276 7.84 -40.40 -15.32
CA ASN A 276 6.69 -41.32 -15.46
C ASN A 276 5.55 -41.12 -14.46
N SER A 277 5.43 -39.93 -13.85
CA SER A 277 4.40 -39.65 -12.83
C SER A 277 3.25 -38.75 -13.31
N VAL A 278 3.35 -38.22 -14.54
CA VAL A 278 2.37 -37.31 -15.13
C VAL A 278 2.16 -37.61 -16.61
N GLY A 279 0.92 -37.46 -17.07
CA GLY A 279 0.55 -37.48 -18.47
C GLY A 279 0.56 -36.07 -19.05
N VAL A 280 0.99 -35.94 -20.30
CA VAL A 280 0.95 -34.69 -21.07
C VAL A 280 0.13 -34.91 -22.35
N THR A 281 -0.47 -33.86 -22.88
CA THR A 281 -1.17 -33.94 -24.18
C THR A 281 -0.17 -34.19 -25.31
N PRO A 282 -0.58 -34.77 -26.44
CA PRO A 282 0.31 -34.99 -27.59
C PRO A 282 0.96 -33.69 -28.11
N SER A 283 0.26 -32.55 -28.00
CA SER A 283 0.79 -31.22 -28.37
C SER A 283 1.92 -30.73 -27.46
N ARG A 284 2.09 -31.34 -26.27
CA ARG A 284 3.00 -30.88 -25.20
C ARG A 284 2.75 -29.45 -24.74
N GLU A 285 1.51 -28.97 -24.85
CA GLU A 285 1.09 -27.64 -24.37
C GLU A 285 0.30 -27.69 -23.06
N SER A 286 -0.22 -28.86 -22.68
CA SER A 286 -1.04 -29.02 -21.48
C SER A 286 -0.84 -30.38 -20.82
N LEU A 287 -1.27 -30.51 -19.57
CA LEU A 287 -1.30 -31.78 -18.86
C LEU A 287 -2.50 -32.61 -19.30
N SER A 288 -2.34 -33.94 -19.28
CA SER A 288 -3.45 -34.88 -19.40
C SER A 288 -3.83 -35.35 -18.00
N TYR A 289 -5.02 -34.97 -17.54
CA TYR A 289 -5.48 -35.24 -16.17
C TYR A 289 -6.04 -36.67 -16.04
N THR A 290 -5.12 -37.62 -15.86
CA THR A 290 -5.42 -38.98 -15.37
C THR A 290 -5.35 -39.04 -13.84
N ASP A 291 -5.91 -40.08 -13.22
CA ASP A 291 -5.83 -40.29 -11.76
C ASP A 291 -4.38 -40.18 -11.24
N MET A 292 -3.43 -40.83 -11.93
CA MET A 292 -1.99 -40.75 -11.61
C MET A 292 -1.44 -39.31 -11.66
N THR A 293 -1.85 -38.54 -12.68
CA THR A 293 -1.38 -37.17 -12.87
C THR A 293 -1.95 -36.26 -11.78
N THR A 294 -3.24 -36.37 -11.52
CA THR A 294 -3.96 -35.67 -10.45
C THR A 294 -3.35 -35.96 -9.08
N ASP A 295 -3.13 -37.23 -8.74
CA ASP A 295 -2.51 -37.65 -7.48
C ASP A 295 -1.10 -37.09 -7.32
N THR A 296 -0.30 -37.12 -8.39
CA THR A 296 1.06 -36.58 -8.37
C THR A 296 1.05 -35.07 -8.13
N ILE A 297 0.19 -34.32 -8.83
CA ILE A 297 0.05 -32.87 -8.65
C ILE A 297 -0.37 -32.55 -7.21
N LEU A 298 -1.41 -33.20 -6.69
CA LEU A 298 -1.90 -32.98 -5.33
C LEU A 298 -0.83 -33.29 -4.29
N ARG A 299 -0.10 -34.39 -4.44
CA ARG A 299 1.01 -34.77 -3.54
C ARG A 299 2.11 -33.71 -3.53
N LEU A 300 2.55 -33.25 -4.70
CA LEU A 300 3.60 -32.23 -4.82
C LEU A 300 3.14 -30.87 -4.28
N LEU A 301 1.91 -30.45 -4.62
CA LEU A 301 1.29 -29.21 -4.12
C LEU A 301 1.19 -29.21 -2.60
N ARG A 302 0.63 -30.27 -2.01
CA ARG A 302 0.45 -30.38 -0.56
C ARG A 302 1.79 -30.37 0.16
N ARG A 303 2.80 -31.06 -0.39
CA ARG A 303 4.17 -31.03 0.15
C ARG A 303 4.73 -29.61 0.11
N ALA A 304 4.68 -28.94 -1.04
CA ALA A 304 5.18 -27.58 -1.20
C ALA A 304 4.48 -26.60 -0.25
N HIS A 305 3.15 -26.62 -0.24
CA HIS A 305 2.32 -25.77 0.61
C HIS A 305 2.64 -25.97 2.09
N LYS A 306 2.66 -27.23 2.57
CA LYS A 306 3.00 -27.57 3.96
C LYS A 306 4.42 -27.12 4.34
N SER A 307 5.41 -27.38 3.48
CA SER A 307 6.80 -27.00 3.73
C SER A 307 6.99 -25.48 3.80
N ILE A 308 6.37 -24.73 2.90
CA ILE A 308 6.43 -23.27 2.89
C ILE A 308 5.71 -22.70 4.11
N GLN A 309 4.50 -23.17 4.41
CA GLN A 309 3.74 -22.74 5.59
C GLN A 309 4.48 -22.98 6.90
N ALA A 310 5.12 -24.14 7.05
CA ALA A 310 5.92 -24.45 8.24
C ALA A 310 7.16 -23.54 8.37
N ALA A 311 7.69 -23.04 7.26
CA ALA A 311 8.85 -22.16 7.24
C ALA A 311 8.51 -20.68 7.50
N LEU A 312 7.26 -20.24 7.28
CA LEU A 312 6.82 -18.85 7.47
C LEU A 312 7.21 -18.24 8.83
N PRO A 313 7.04 -18.90 9.99
CA PRO A 313 7.41 -18.32 11.28
C PRO A 313 8.92 -18.05 11.41
N ALA A 314 9.74 -19.01 10.99
CA ALA A 314 11.21 -18.89 11.05
C ALA A 314 11.72 -17.85 10.04
N ALA A 315 11.16 -17.84 8.84
CA ALA A 315 11.46 -16.86 7.81
C ALA A 315 11.08 -15.45 8.26
N GLY A 316 9.90 -15.27 8.87
CA GLY A 316 9.46 -13.99 9.42
C GLY A 316 10.45 -13.48 10.46
N LYS A 317 10.85 -14.32 11.42
CA LYS A 317 11.86 -13.95 12.41
C LYS A 317 13.18 -13.51 11.75
N ARG A 318 13.63 -14.21 10.71
CA ARG A 318 14.86 -13.86 9.96
C ARG A 318 14.72 -12.51 9.25
N VAL A 319 13.65 -12.33 8.47
CA VAL A 319 13.40 -11.11 7.68
C VAL A 319 13.25 -9.88 8.57
N PHE A 320 12.44 -9.96 9.63
CA PHE A 320 12.27 -8.84 10.56
C PHE A 320 13.52 -8.58 11.40
N ALA A 321 14.29 -9.60 11.77
CA ALA A 321 15.57 -9.38 12.46
C ALA A 321 16.60 -8.66 11.57
N GLU A 322 16.58 -8.92 10.26
CA GLU A 322 17.44 -8.22 9.30
C GLU A 322 16.98 -6.78 9.08
N ALA A 323 15.68 -6.59 8.81
CA ALA A 323 15.09 -5.26 8.60
C ALA A 323 15.23 -4.32 9.82
N THR A 324 15.53 -4.87 10.99
CA THR A 324 15.72 -4.11 12.23
C THR A 324 17.20 -3.90 12.60
N LYS A 325 18.16 -4.34 11.77
CA LYS A 325 19.60 -4.10 12.03
C LYS A 325 19.97 -2.63 11.88
N ASP A 326 19.46 -2.00 10.82
CA ASP A 326 19.72 -0.59 10.50
C ASP A 326 18.67 0.35 11.13
N PHE A 327 17.86 -0.17 12.05
CA PHE A 327 16.82 0.61 12.70
C PHE A 327 17.43 1.66 13.64
N THR A 328 17.38 2.92 13.21
CA THR A 328 17.82 4.08 14.00
C THR A 328 16.67 4.65 14.83
N LEU A 329 17.00 5.56 15.75
CA LEU A 329 16.01 6.31 16.51
C LEU A 329 15.08 7.12 15.59
N ASP A 330 15.61 7.63 14.48
CA ASP A 330 14.88 8.45 13.53
C ASP A 330 13.84 7.63 12.74
N HIS A 331 14.15 6.37 12.39
CA HIS A 331 13.16 5.43 11.84
C HIS A 331 12.04 5.07 12.84
N ALA A 332 12.31 5.18 14.14
CA ALA A 332 11.30 4.92 15.17
C ALA A 332 10.27 6.06 15.30
N ARG A 333 10.69 7.29 14.97
CA ARG A 333 9.89 8.52 15.07
C ARG A 333 8.91 8.65 13.92
N SER A 334 9.35 8.37 12.68
CA SER A 334 8.48 8.44 11.49
C SER A 334 7.30 7.45 11.48
N SER A 335 7.15 6.60 12.50
CA SER A 335 6.13 5.56 12.59
C SER A 335 6.12 4.55 11.43
N ASP A 336 7.09 4.64 10.53
CA ASP A 336 7.19 3.81 9.36
C ASP A 336 7.93 2.53 9.72
N MET A 337 7.28 1.39 9.45
CA MET A 337 7.99 0.12 9.43
C MET A 337 9.13 0.23 8.41
N PRO A 338 10.37 -0.17 8.75
CA PRO A 338 11.46 -0.23 7.78
C PRO A 338 10.96 -0.96 6.54
N SER A 339 11.24 -0.39 5.36
CA SER A 339 10.90 -1.05 4.11
C SER A 339 11.50 -2.45 4.14
N LEU A 340 10.66 -3.48 4.06
CA LEU A 340 11.08 -4.90 4.06
C LEU A 340 11.85 -5.28 2.78
N LEU A 341 12.29 -4.29 2.00
CA LEU A 341 13.06 -4.40 0.77
C LEU A 341 14.48 -4.87 1.06
N VAL A 342 14.64 -6.09 1.56
CA VAL A 342 15.88 -6.82 1.33
C VAL A 342 15.82 -7.29 -0.12
N SER A 343 16.76 -6.83 -0.94
CA SER A 343 16.88 -7.28 -2.33
C SER A 343 17.26 -8.77 -2.34
N PHE A 344 16.29 -9.67 -2.51
CA PHE A 344 16.60 -11.03 -2.94
C PHE A 344 16.89 -10.99 -4.44
N ALA A 345 18.00 -11.61 -4.85
CA ALA A 345 18.33 -11.76 -6.26
C ALA A 345 17.16 -12.40 -7.02
N ALA A 346 16.85 -11.84 -8.20
CA ALA A 346 15.86 -12.40 -9.11
C ALA A 346 16.33 -13.79 -9.60
N GLY A 347 15.44 -14.80 -9.59
CA GLY A 347 15.81 -16.16 -10.00
C GLY A 347 14.96 -17.27 -9.36
N ILE A 348 15.53 -18.47 -9.34
CA ILE A 348 14.90 -19.66 -8.74
C ILE A 348 15.17 -19.70 -7.23
N ARG A 349 14.13 -20.00 -6.43
CA ARG A 349 14.23 -20.18 -4.97
C ARG A 349 13.71 -21.56 -4.62
N VAL A 350 14.54 -22.36 -3.96
CA VAL A 350 14.26 -23.80 -3.71
C VAL A 350 14.01 -24.09 -2.24
N GLU A 351 14.82 -23.50 -1.34
CA GLU A 351 14.69 -23.75 0.08
C GLU A 351 13.40 -23.15 0.65
N PRO A 352 12.58 -23.92 1.40
CA PRO A 352 11.32 -23.43 1.96
C PRO A 352 11.47 -22.16 2.80
N LEU A 353 12.59 -22.01 3.52
CA LEU A 353 12.88 -20.82 4.33
C LEU A 353 13.12 -19.57 3.46
N ASP A 354 13.78 -19.73 2.32
CA ASP A 354 14.04 -18.64 1.38
C ASP A 354 12.80 -18.27 0.60
N ILE A 355 12.02 -19.26 0.15
CA ILE A 355 10.70 -19.04 -0.45
C ILE A 355 9.79 -18.29 0.53
N ALA A 356 9.68 -18.76 1.77
CA ALA A 356 8.86 -18.12 2.79
C ALA A 356 9.34 -16.70 3.12
N GLY A 357 10.66 -16.47 3.23
CA GLY A 357 11.21 -15.15 3.48
C GLY A 357 10.87 -14.16 2.37
N PHE A 358 10.96 -14.64 1.13
CA PHE A 358 10.60 -13.88 -0.05
C PHE A 358 9.10 -13.56 -0.12
N ILE A 359 8.23 -14.52 0.19
CA ILE A 359 6.76 -14.30 0.29
C ILE A 359 6.46 -13.21 1.31
N ILE A 360 7.10 -13.23 2.48
CA ILE A 360 6.84 -12.26 3.56
C ILE A 360 7.15 -10.82 3.14
N GLN A 361 8.15 -10.63 2.29
CA GLN A 361 8.54 -9.31 1.80
C GLN A 361 7.61 -8.76 0.72
N ASN A 362 7.14 -9.64 -0.18
CA ASN A 362 6.33 -9.23 -1.33
C ASN A 362 4.82 -9.28 -1.06
N GLU A 363 4.38 -10.14 -0.15
CA GLU A 363 2.97 -10.35 0.21
C GLU A 363 2.79 -10.27 1.73
N PRO A 364 2.79 -9.04 2.31
CA PRO A 364 2.76 -8.85 3.76
C PRO A 364 1.58 -9.55 4.44
N LYS A 365 0.48 -9.82 3.73
CA LYS A 365 -0.72 -10.47 4.26
C LYS A 365 -0.48 -11.87 4.89
N HIS A 366 0.57 -12.60 4.52
CA HIS A 366 0.79 -13.98 4.99
C HIS A 366 1.33 -14.14 6.41
N VAL A 367 1.77 -13.06 7.05
CA VAL A 367 2.15 -13.08 8.46
C VAL A 367 1.03 -12.40 9.24
N ARG A 368 0.33 -13.13 10.12
CA ARG A 368 -0.73 -12.56 10.96
C ARG A 368 -0.24 -11.29 11.66
N ASP A 369 -1.05 -10.23 11.69
CA ASP A 369 -0.59 -8.88 12.11
C ASP A 369 0.01 -8.84 13.52
N ARG A 370 -0.50 -9.65 14.45
CA ARG A 370 0.08 -9.76 15.81
C ARG A 370 1.41 -10.50 15.86
N VAL A 371 1.65 -11.43 14.93
CA VAL A 371 2.90 -12.19 14.81
C VAL A 371 3.99 -11.32 14.18
N LYS A 372 3.65 -10.51 13.16
CA LYS A 372 4.54 -9.47 12.58
C LYS A 372 5.06 -8.53 13.66
N LEU A 373 4.13 -7.97 14.45
CA LEU A 373 4.47 -7.03 15.51
C LEU A 373 5.48 -7.64 16.47
N ASN A 374 5.27 -8.90 16.89
CA ASN A 374 6.15 -9.57 17.83
C ASN A 374 7.57 -9.80 17.28
N TYR A 375 7.72 -10.29 16.04
CA TYR A 375 9.05 -10.48 15.43
C TYR A 375 9.77 -9.16 15.22
N TYR A 376 9.03 -8.13 14.82
CA TYR A 376 9.55 -6.77 14.71
C TYR A 376 10.05 -6.26 16.07
N TYR A 377 9.21 -6.32 17.12
CA TYR A 377 9.62 -5.93 18.47
C TYR A 377 10.81 -6.73 18.99
N ASP A 378 10.88 -8.04 18.72
CA ASP A 378 12.01 -8.88 19.13
C ASP A 378 13.32 -8.45 18.46
N GLY A 379 13.28 -8.13 17.16
CA GLY A 379 14.42 -7.57 16.42
C GLY A 379 14.87 -6.23 16.99
N LEU A 380 13.92 -5.29 17.19
CA LEU A 380 14.18 -3.99 17.78
C LEU A 380 14.75 -4.07 19.21
N ILE A 381 14.18 -4.90 20.07
CA ILE A 381 14.68 -5.08 21.45
C ILE A 381 16.09 -5.68 21.44
N LYS A 382 16.40 -6.56 20.49
CA LYS A 382 17.71 -7.17 20.36
C LYS A 382 18.75 -6.13 19.93
N ASN A 383 18.46 -5.39 18.86
CA ASN A 383 19.41 -4.50 18.18
C ASN A 383 19.49 -3.10 18.83
N SER A 384 18.40 -2.59 19.41
CA SER A 384 18.34 -1.27 20.05
C SER A 384 18.47 -1.38 21.58
N ARG A 385 19.70 -1.61 22.07
CA ARG A 385 20.00 -1.79 23.52
C ARG A 385 19.39 -0.70 24.40
N ASP A 386 19.40 0.53 23.91
CA ASP A 386 19.01 1.73 24.65
C ASP A 386 17.49 1.95 24.74
N LEU A 387 16.75 1.32 23.84
CA LEU A 387 15.29 1.40 23.73
C LEU A 387 14.58 0.15 24.25
N ARG A 388 15.30 -0.83 24.82
CA ARG A 388 14.71 -2.10 25.28
C ARG A 388 13.51 -1.92 26.21
N ALA A 389 13.62 -1.01 27.17
CA ALA A 389 12.54 -0.77 28.14
C ALA A 389 11.28 -0.15 27.49
N PRO A 390 11.37 0.96 26.74
CA PRO A 390 10.19 1.49 26.04
C PRO A 390 9.65 0.51 24.98
N LEU A 391 10.49 -0.20 24.23
CA LEU A 391 10.04 -1.18 23.23
C LEU A 391 9.30 -2.38 23.84
N ARG A 392 9.76 -2.89 25.00
CA ARG A 392 9.03 -3.94 25.74
C ARG A 392 7.67 -3.44 26.23
N LYS A 393 7.61 -2.19 26.69
CA LYS A 393 6.36 -1.56 27.14
C LYS A 393 5.40 -1.33 25.98
N ALA A 394 5.89 -0.86 24.83
CA ALA A 394 5.10 -0.68 23.61
C ALA A 394 4.50 -2.01 23.14
N ARG A 395 5.32 -3.09 23.12
CA ARG A 395 4.87 -4.46 22.82
C ARG A 395 3.77 -4.93 23.76
N TRP A 396 3.93 -4.70 25.07
CA TRP A 396 2.95 -5.15 26.07
C TRP A 396 1.63 -4.37 25.97
N LEU A 397 1.69 -3.06 25.74
CA LEU A 397 0.52 -2.18 25.64
C LEU A 397 -0.17 -2.21 24.27
N GLY A 398 0.47 -2.80 23.24
CA GLY A 398 -0.02 -2.73 21.86
C GLY A 398 -0.05 -1.29 21.31
N GLN A 399 0.77 -0.40 21.86
CA GLN A 399 0.81 1.03 21.48
C GLN A 399 1.84 1.28 20.37
N LYS A 400 1.70 2.40 19.64
CA LYS A 400 2.72 2.85 18.68
C LYS A 400 4.08 3.03 19.38
N ILE A 401 5.15 2.54 18.75
CA ILE A 401 6.53 2.60 19.28
C ILE A 401 6.91 4.02 19.67
N ASP A 402 6.67 4.95 18.75
CA ASP A 402 6.96 6.37 18.89
C ASP A 402 6.39 6.95 20.20
N SER A 403 5.07 6.85 20.41
CA SER A 403 4.41 7.34 21.62
C SER A 403 4.99 6.80 22.94
N THR A 404 5.57 5.59 22.94
CA THR A 404 6.18 5.00 24.13
C THR A 404 7.62 5.48 24.34
N ILE A 405 8.37 5.68 23.25
CA ILE A 405 9.71 6.29 23.28
C ILE A 405 9.61 7.75 23.74
N GLN A 406 8.66 8.52 23.20
CA GLN A 406 8.36 9.91 23.59
C GLN A 406 8.11 10.04 25.09
N ARG A 407 7.21 9.22 25.64
CA ARG A 407 6.91 9.22 27.08
C ARG A 407 8.14 8.86 27.92
N TYR A 408 9.01 8.01 27.40
CA TYR A 408 10.22 7.57 28.07
C TYR A 408 11.28 8.68 28.13
N ASP A 409 11.52 9.38 27.02
CA ASP A 409 12.49 10.48 26.95
C ASP A 409 11.98 11.72 27.72
N PHE A 410 10.68 12.03 27.65
CA PHE A 410 10.03 13.03 28.50
C PHE A 410 10.23 12.75 29.99
N SER A 411 10.06 11.49 30.40
CA SER A 411 10.27 11.09 31.80
C SER A 411 11.72 11.27 32.25
N ARG A 412 12.71 11.11 31.36
CA ARG A 412 14.13 11.34 31.68
C ARG A 412 14.43 12.83 31.82
N PHE A 413 13.90 13.66 30.92
CA PHE A 413 14.04 15.11 31.00
C PHE A 413 13.48 15.68 32.31
N ILE A 414 12.28 15.24 32.73
CA ILE A 414 11.70 15.66 34.02
C ILE A 414 12.60 15.24 35.19
N LYS A 415 13.14 14.02 35.19
CA LYS A 415 14.06 13.56 36.24
C LYS A 415 15.35 14.37 36.28
N LEU A 416 15.89 14.76 35.11
CA LEU A 416 17.05 15.63 35.00
C LEU A 416 16.74 17.01 35.59
N ALA A 417 15.63 17.63 35.17
CA ALA A 417 15.19 18.94 35.68
C ALA A 417 14.94 18.94 37.20
N MET A 418 14.35 17.86 37.73
CA MET A 418 14.18 17.66 39.18
C MET A 418 15.52 17.57 39.92
N LYS A 419 16.49 16.80 39.41
CA LYS A 419 17.81 16.66 40.04
C LYS A 419 18.67 17.92 40.02
N LEU A 420 18.36 18.84 39.10
CA LEU A 420 18.98 20.14 39.01
C LEU A 420 18.24 21.22 39.82
N ASN A 421 17.08 20.91 40.43
CA ASN A 421 16.16 21.87 41.06
C ASN A 421 15.66 22.96 40.09
N LEU A 422 15.45 22.61 38.82
CA LEU A 422 15.08 23.55 37.76
C LEU A 422 13.71 23.26 37.16
N LEU A 423 12.87 22.47 37.83
CA LEU A 423 11.54 22.11 37.32
C LEU A 423 10.68 23.35 36.96
N ASP A 424 10.90 24.46 37.66
CA ASP A 424 10.16 25.71 37.48
C ASP A 424 10.71 26.57 36.34
N GLY A 425 12.00 26.42 36.04
CA GLY A 425 12.69 27.07 34.91
C GLY A 425 12.75 26.20 33.66
N ALA A 426 12.32 24.94 33.75
CA ALA A 426 12.35 24.01 32.65
C ALA A 426 11.24 24.32 31.63
N MET A 427 11.66 24.50 30.39
CA MET A 427 10.77 24.86 29.28
C MET A 427 10.89 23.84 28.16
N ILE A 428 9.88 23.80 27.30
CA ILE A 428 9.85 22.97 26.10
C ILE A 428 9.40 23.82 24.91
N TYR A 429 9.99 23.60 23.74
CA TYR A 429 9.70 24.36 22.51
C TYR A 429 8.85 23.51 21.60
N ASP A 430 7.71 24.03 21.19
CA ASP A 430 6.79 23.32 20.31
C ASP A 430 7.03 23.77 18.87
N ASP A 431 7.54 22.86 18.03
CA ASP A 431 7.77 23.10 16.59
C ASP A 431 6.55 22.79 15.71
N GLY A 432 5.39 22.52 16.30
CA GLY A 432 4.19 22.34 15.51
C GLY A 432 3.91 23.56 14.64
N GLU A 433 4.01 23.40 13.32
CA GLU A 433 3.22 24.17 12.37
C GLU A 433 1.75 23.88 12.67
N ASP A 434 1.15 24.64 13.59
CA ASP A 434 -0.19 25.11 13.29
C ASP A 434 -0.05 25.95 12.01
N TYR A 435 -1.03 25.88 11.09
CA TYR A 435 -1.16 26.50 9.75
C TYR A 435 -0.70 27.99 9.59
N PHE A 436 -0.12 28.61 10.63
CA PHE A 436 0.23 30.01 10.81
C PHE A 436 1.63 30.27 11.41
N GLY A 437 2.53 29.28 11.53
CA GLY A 437 3.98 29.51 11.65
C GLY A 437 4.53 30.19 12.92
N SER A 438 3.85 30.13 14.09
CA SER A 438 4.39 30.70 15.34
C SER A 438 5.07 29.66 16.23
N THR A 439 6.38 29.75 16.41
CA THR A 439 7.19 28.91 17.31
C THR A 439 7.03 29.34 18.77
N ARG A 440 6.73 28.41 19.70
CA ARG A 440 6.35 28.75 21.10
C ARG A 440 7.15 27.99 22.16
N LEU A 441 7.84 28.74 23.02
CA LEU A 441 8.40 28.26 24.29
C LEU A 441 7.29 28.13 25.35
N LYS A 442 7.03 26.91 25.83
CA LYS A 442 6.03 26.59 26.86
C LYS A 442 6.71 26.16 28.16
N SER A 443 6.16 26.56 29.31
CA SER A 443 6.57 26.00 30.60
C SER A 443 5.97 24.60 30.77
N ILE A 444 6.72 23.69 31.40
CA ILE A 444 6.23 22.33 31.71
C ILE A 444 4.95 22.36 32.56
N ARG A 445 4.76 23.38 33.43
CA ARG A 445 3.57 23.52 34.28
C ARG A 445 2.30 23.94 33.52
N ALA A 446 2.42 24.50 32.30
CA ALA A 446 1.29 25.07 31.56
C ALA A 446 0.40 24.02 30.86
N GLY A 447 0.53 22.74 31.20
CA GLY A 447 -0.31 21.66 30.69
C GLY A 447 0.07 21.23 29.28
N ILE A 448 0.97 20.25 29.18
CA ILE A 448 1.23 19.56 27.91
C ILE A 448 0.15 18.49 27.73
N LYS A 449 -0.86 18.80 26.91
CA LYS A 449 -1.95 17.86 26.59
C LYS A 449 -1.59 16.84 25.51
N SER A 450 -0.43 16.95 24.87
CA SER A 450 -0.03 16.07 23.76
C SER A 450 1.42 15.63 23.88
N CYS A 451 1.62 14.32 23.92
CA CYS A 451 2.90 13.64 23.76
C CYS A 451 3.46 13.89 22.34
N GLY A 452 4.56 14.62 22.21
CA GLY A 452 5.40 14.49 21.02
C GLY A 452 6.87 14.45 21.35
N ASP A 453 7.69 14.45 20.31
CA ASP A 453 9.11 14.08 20.35
C ASP A 453 9.99 15.05 21.09
N ILE A 454 10.52 14.68 22.26
CA ILE A 454 11.59 15.49 22.86
C ILE A 454 12.92 15.24 22.15
N ASP A 455 13.59 16.31 21.72
CA ASP A 455 14.96 16.19 21.25
C ASP A 455 15.92 15.98 22.42
N ARG A 456 17.02 15.25 22.19
CA ARG A 456 18.03 14.99 23.21
C ARG A 456 19.05 16.12 23.35
N CYS A 457 18.64 17.35 23.10
CA CYS A 457 19.45 18.55 23.30
C CYS A 457 18.82 19.44 24.40
N ILE A 458 19.66 19.89 25.33
CA ILE A 458 19.31 20.82 26.40
C ILE A 458 20.00 22.15 26.10
N PHE A 459 19.22 23.20 25.81
CA PHE A 459 19.80 24.54 25.62
C PHE A 459 19.82 25.34 26.91
N ILE A 460 20.91 26.08 27.10
CA ILE A 460 21.15 26.93 28.26
C ILE A 460 21.34 28.37 27.78
N ALA A 461 20.43 29.27 28.19
CA ALA A 461 20.45 30.67 27.76
C ALA A 461 20.04 31.65 28.88
N PRO A 462 20.48 32.93 28.83
CA PRO A 462 20.22 33.92 29.89
C PRO A 462 18.77 34.40 29.94
N ASN A 463 18.05 34.35 28.82
CA ASN A 463 16.68 34.81 28.71
C ASN A 463 15.97 34.13 27.54
N LYS A 464 14.64 34.23 27.50
CA LYS A 464 13.81 33.61 26.46
C LYS A 464 14.17 34.05 25.03
N ARG A 465 14.61 35.29 24.83
CA ARG A 465 14.91 35.84 23.50
C ARG A 465 16.16 35.21 22.90
N GLU A 466 17.21 35.08 23.70
CA GLU A 466 18.46 34.43 23.25
C GLU A 466 18.26 32.91 23.10
N LEU A 467 17.48 32.30 23.99
CA LEU A 467 17.05 30.90 23.86
C LEU A 467 16.35 30.66 22.50
N THR A 468 15.41 31.53 22.11
CA THR A 468 14.74 31.46 20.80
C THR A 468 15.73 31.60 19.64
N SER A 469 16.77 32.43 19.79
CA SER A 469 17.76 32.64 18.73
C SER A 469 18.66 31.41 18.54
N MET A 470 19.08 30.77 19.63
CA MET A 470 19.82 29.49 19.57
C MET A 470 18.99 28.38 18.91
N ILE A 471 17.70 28.28 19.25
CA ILE A 471 16.81 27.28 18.66
C ILE A 471 16.67 27.48 17.15
N VAL A 472 16.53 28.73 16.69
CA VAL A 472 16.45 29.05 15.26
C VAL A 472 17.76 28.70 14.55
N ALA A 473 18.92 28.89 15.19
CA ALA A 473 20.21 28.52 14.64
C ALA A 473 20.45 26.99 14.62
N HIS A 474 19.90 26.26 15.59
CA HIS A 474 19.99 24.80 15.69
C HIS A 474 19.09 24.05 14.68
N LYS A 475 18.17 24.77 14.03
CA LYS A 475 17.31 24.21 12.98
C LYS A 475 18.02 24.24 11.63
N GLU A 476 18.57 23.10 11.21
CA GLU A 476 18.89 22.86 9.80
C GLU A 476 17.58 22.73 9.00
N ASP A 477 17.46 23.51 7.92
CA ASP A 477 16.41 23.60 6.89
C ASP A 477 14.93 23.26 7.27
N PRO A 478 14.02 24.25 7.35
CA PRO A 478 12.63 24.06 7.77
C PRO A 478 11.75 23.19 6.85
N THR A 479 12.18 22.85 5.65
CA THR A 479 11.30 22.29 4.61
C THR A 479 11.08 20.78 4.64
N GLU A 480 11.73 20.02 5.53
CA GLU A 480 11.69 18.54 5.52
C GLU A 480 11.04 17.85 6.73
N ARG A 481 10.39 18.56 7.67
CA ARG A 481 9.83 17.92 8.89
C ARG A 481 8.32 18.05 9.03
N THR A 482 7.65 16.91 9.24
CA THR A 482 6.19 16.77 9.39
C THR A 482 5.73 16.48 10.83
N GLU A 483 6.62 16.36 11.81
CA GLU A 483 6.26 16.02 13.20
C GLU A 483 6.82 16.99 14.26
N LYS A 484 6.04 17.19 15.33
CA LYS A 484 6.30 18.18 16.40
C LYS A 484 7.50 17.78 17.26
N LEU A 485 8.66 18.39 17.03
CA LEU A 485 9.80 18.29 17.94
C LEU A 485 9.66 19.24 19.14
N TYR A 486 10.06 18.73 20.30
CA TYR A 486 10.00 19.32 21.62
C TYR A 486 11.43 19.45 22.19
N LEU A 487 12.06 20.62 22.07
CA LEU A 487 13.42 20.81 22.64
C LEU A 487 13.33 21.11 24.14
N GLY A 488 14.20 20.54 24.97
CA GLY A 488 14.24 20.79 26.42
C GLY A 488 15.15 21.96 26.79
N PHE A 489 14.79 22.79 27.78
CA PHE A 489 15.58 23.98 28.12
C PHE A 489 15.72 24.28 29.60
N VAL A 490 16.77 25.01 29.93
CA VAL A 490 17.00 25.64 31.23
C VAL A 490 17.32 27.12 31.02
N VAL A 491 16.55 28.00 31.66
CA VAL A 491 16.86 29.45 31.71
C VAL A 491 17.59 29.77 33.02
N GLY A 492 18.86 30.17 32.92
CA GLY A 492 19.69 30.59 34.06
C GLY A 492 20.40 31.91 33.77
N LYS A 493 20.29 32.89 34.68
CA LYS A 493 21.09 34.13 34.58
C LYS A 493 22.53 33.80 34.93
N ARG A 494 23.44 33.78 33.95
CA ARG A 494 24.90 33.54 34.11
C ARG A 494 25.20 32.35 35.06
N PRO A 495 25.01 31.10 34.58
CA PRO A 495 25.28 29.91 35.39
C PRO A 495 26.73 29.91 35.90
N SER A 496 26.95 29.40 37.12
CA SER A 496 28.30 29.18 37.63
C SER A 496 28.96 27.98 36.91
N GLU A 497 30.27 27.95 36.85
CA GLU A 497 31.05 26.85 36.26
C GLU A 497 30.68 25.49 36.90
N ALA A 498 30.58 25.45 38.23
CA ALA A 498 30.12 24.27 38.97
C ALA A 498 28.68 23.82 38.64
N PHE A 499 27.82 24.72 38.14
CA PHE A 499 26.48 24.38 37.70
C PHE A 499 26.49 23.80 36.28
N LEU A 500 27.35 24.31 35.39
CA LEU A 500 27.57 23.75 34.05
C LEU A 500 28.19 22.34 34.14
N GLU A 501 29.23 22.12 34.94
CA GLU A 501 29.78 20.76 35.14
C GLU A 501 28.73 19.77 35.67
N ARG A 502 27.84 20.23 36.55
CA ARG A 502 26.74 19.41 37.08
C ARG A 502 25.66 19.15 36.04
N ILE A 503 25.39 20.09 35.14
CA ILE A 503 24.43 19.88 34.04
C ILE A 503 24.98 18.89 33.05
N ASP A 504 26.26 18.95 32.71
CA ASP A 504 26.92 18.02 31.79
C ASP A 504 26.95 16.60 32.36
N ALA A 505 27.37 16.43 33.62
CA ALA A 505 27.41 15.12 34.27
C ALA A 505 26.02 14.46 34.38
N LEU A 506 24.97 15.25 34.64
CA LEU A 506 23.60 14.75 34.66
C LEU A 506 23.04 14.52 33.26
N SER A 507 23.38 15.37 32.30
CA SER A 507 22.99 15.24 30.90
C SER A 507 23.60 13.96 30.31
N GLU A 508 24.87 13.67 30.57
CA GLU A 508 25.50 12.40 30.19
C GLU A 508 24.80 11.19 30.84
N LYS A 509 24.50 11.28 32.14
CA LYS A 509 23.79 10.21 32.89
C LYS A 509 22.39 9.93 32.35
N PHE A 510 21.67 10.95 31.90
CA PHE A 510 20.33 10.82 31.32
C PHE A 510 20.32 10.76 29.78
N ARG A 511 21.50 10.89 29.17
CA ARG A 511 21.79 10.88 27.72
C ARG A 511 21.16 12.02 26.92
N PHE A 512 21.42 13.23 27.38
CA PHE A 512 21.16 14.48 26.67
C PHE A 512 22.50 15.15 26.34
N TYR A 513 22.53 15.88 25.24
CA TYR A 513 23.58 16.83 24.88
C TYR A 513 23.23 18.22 25.42
N THR A 514 24.24 19.03 25.67
CA THR A 514 24.11 20.41 26.16
C THR A 514 24.60 21.38 25.09
N ASP A 515 23.86 22.46 24.87
CA ASP A 515 24.23 23.57 23.96
C ASP A 515 24.07 24.90 24.71
N GLU A 516 25.12 25.71 24.71
CA GLU A 516 25.26 26.86 25.62
C GLU A 516 25.36 28.19 24.86
N TYR A 517 24.62 29.20 25.31
CA TYR A 517 24.70 30.54 24.73
C TYR A 517 26.06 31.19 25.02
N ASP A 518 26.67 31.84 24.02
CA ASP A 518 27.88 32.65 24.24
C ASP A 518 27.55 33.92 25.07
N PHE A 519 27.83 33.86 26.37
CA PHE A 519 27.54 34.94 27.32
C PHE A 519 28.43 36.19 27.14
N ALA A 520 29.32 36.26 26.15
CA ALA A 520 30.29 37.36 25.95
C ALA A 520 29.84 38.49 24.98
N PHE A 521 28.71 38.38 24.28
CA PHE A 521 28.34 39.30 23.17
C PHE A 521 27.35 40.44 23.55
N GLU A 522 27.69 41.73 23.33
CA GLU A 522 26.81 42.91 23.50
C GLU A 522 26.26 43.48 22.16
N LYS A 523 24.99 43.94 22.13
CA LYS A 523 24.30 44.47 20.91
C LYS A 523 24.13 46.02 20.92
N PRO A 524 24.10 46.70 19.74
CA PRO A 524 23.98 48.18 19.63
C PRO A 524 22.53 48.72 19.67
N LYS A 525 22.36 50.01 20.02
CA LYS A 525 21.07 50.71 20.23
C LYS A 525 20.52 51.42 18.98
N LEU A 526 19.18 51.43 18.81
CA LEU A 526 18.44 52.06 17.70
C LEU A 526 17.85 53.45 18.04
N VAL A 527 17.76 54.34 17.03
CA VAL A 527 17.30 55.75 17.09
C VAL A 527 15.83 55.90 16.62
N ARG A 528 15.08 56.87 17.19
CA ARG A 528 13.65 57.17 16.93
C ARG A 528 13.44 58.38 15.99
N ALA A 529 12.43 58.33 15.11
CA ALA A 529 12.00 59.43 14.22
C ALA A 529 10.67 60.11 14.67
N LYS A 530 10.45 61.37 14.24
CA LYS A 530 9.34 62.29 14.61
C LYS A 530 8.04 62.09 13.80
N LYS A 531 6.91 62.53 14.39
CA LYS A 531 5.49 62.27 14.00
C LYS A 531 4.93 63.23 12.92
N PRO A 532 4.18 62.72 11.91
CA PRO A 532 3.15 63.47 11.18
C PRO A 532 1.75 63.25 11.81
N THR A 533 0.79 64.11 11.45
CA THR A 533 -0.65 63.97 11.70
C THR A 533 -1.17 62.70 11.03
N GLU A 534 -1.47 61.67 11.83
CA GLU A 534 -1.80 60.31 11.37
C GLU A 534 -3.25 60.21 10.87
N THR A 535 -3.42 59.88 9.60
CA THR A 535 -4.61 59.23 9.06
C THR A 535 -4.57 57.72 9.38
N PHE A 536 -5.72 57.04 9.42
CA PHE A 536 -5.81 55.60 9.65
C PHE A 536 -6.18 54.83 8.38
N HIS A 537 -5.79 53.55 8.30
CA HIS A 537 -6.17 52.67 7.20
C HIS A 537 -7.55 52.05 7.46
N ASN A 538 -8.42 52.00 6.44
CA ASN A 538 -9.68 51.27 6.52
C ASN A 538 -9.43 49.79 6.22
N LEU A 539 -10.03 48.90 7.00
CA LEU A 539 -9.95 47.47 6.77
C LEU A 539 -10.54 47.08 5.39
N ASP A 540 -11.59 47.76 4.94
CA ASP A 540 -12.28 47.45 3.68
C ASP A 540 -11.42 47.68 2.43
N ASP A 541 -10.38 48.50 2.54
CA ASP A 541 -9.54 48.90 1.42
C ASP A 541 -8.37 47.92 1.15
N TYR A 542 -8.17 46.92 2.02
CA TYR A 542 -7.15 45.89 1.81
C TYR A 542 -7.68 44.84 0.84
N MET A 543 -6.85 44.36 -0.10
CA MET A 543 -7.21 43.25 -0.99
C MET A 543 -6.74 41.90 -0.43
N ASP A 544 -5.57 41.87 0.21
CA ASP A 544 -5.01 40.71 0.92
C ASP A 544 -4.23 41.14 2.19
N ASP A 545 -3.63 40.17 2.91
CA ASP A 545 -2.86 40.40 4.15
C ASP A 545 -1.58 41.24 3.97
N ARG A 546 -1.16 41.50 2.71
CA ARG A 546 0.10 42.18 2.35
C ARG A 546 -0.11 43.49 1.60
N SER A 547 -1.35 43.85 1.30
CA SER A 547 -1.69 45.01 0.49
C SER A 547 -1.28 46.30 1.20
N VAL A 548 -0.51 47.15 0.53
CA VAL A 548 -0.19 48.50 1.02
C VAL A 548 -1.32 49.43 0.60
N VAL A 549 -2.07 49.93 1.57
CA VAL A 549 -3.21 50.82 1.35
C VAL A 549 -2.88 52.21 1.89
N GLU A 550 -3.24 53.27 1.20
CA GLU A 550 -3.12 54.63 1.74
C GLU A 550 -4.08 54.87 2.92
N ALA A 551 -3.61 55.59 3.94
CA ALA A 551 -4.42 55.93 5.11
C ALA A 551 -5.38 57.09 4.80
N LYS A 552 -6.68 56.82 4.86
CA LYS A 552 -7.76 57.74 4.44
C LYS A 552 -8.86 57.98 5.48
N LEU A 553 -8.85 57.27 6.61
CA LEU A 553 -9.85 57.46 7.67
C LEU A 553 -9.40 58.53 8.67
N GLU A 554 -10.25 59.54 8.87
CA GLU A 554 -10.07 60.58 9.88
C GLU A 554 -10.70 60.21 11.24
N SER A 555 -11.75 59.38 11.22
CA SER A 555 -12.42 58.85 12.42
C SER A 555 -13.00 57.46 12.15
N ALA A 556 -13.14 56.65 13.21
CA ALA A 556 -13.73 55.31 13.11
C ALA A 556 -14.50 54.95 14.38
N ARG A 557 -15.61 54.23 14.23
CA ARG A 557 -16.40 53.70 15.36
C ARG A 557 -15.76 52.46 15.97
N TYR A 558 -15.08 51.67 15.14
CA TYR A 558 -14.46 50.42 15.51
C TYR A 558 -12.99 50.41 15.09
N PHE A 559 -12.14 49.72 15.84
CA PHE A 559 -10.74 49.54 15.46
C PHE A 559 -10.22 48.14 15.78
N MET A 560 -9.17 47.73 15.07
CA MET A 560 -8.41 46.50 15.32
C MET A 560 -6.91 46.70 15.15
N ARG A 561 -6.11 45.85 15.80
CA ARG A 561 -4.64 45.95 15.79
C ARG A 561 -4.02 45.03 14.74
N ALA A 562 -3.17 45.58 13.89
CA ALA A 562 -2.26 44.87 12.98
C ALA A 562 -0.87 44.74 13.62
N TYR A 563 -0.04 43.83 13.10
CA TYR A 563 1.34 43.61 13.57
C TYR A 563 2.35 43.84 12.45
N ILE A 564 3.62 44.07 12.82
CA ILE A 564 4.71 44.27 11.87
C ILE A 564 5.61 43.03 11.88
N HIS A 565 5.81 42.41 10.72
CA HIS A 565 6.65 41.22 10.55
C HIS A 565 7.71 41.49 9.48
N HIS A 566 9.00 41.40 9.85
CA HIS A 566 10.15 41.75 8.99
C HIS A 566 10.05 43.13 8.32
N GLY A 567 9.48 44.12 9.01
CA GLY A 567 9.33 45.50 8.50
C GLY A 567 8.06 45.74 7.66
N THR A 568 7.27 44.70 7.39
CA THR A 568 6.00 44.80 6.65
C THR A 568 4.81 44.68 7.59
N MET A 569 3.85 45.58 7.47
CA MET A 569 2.58 45.51 8.20
C MET A 569 1.75 44.32 7.70
N ARG A 570 1.20 43.53 8.62
CA ARG A 570 0.26 42.44 8.37
C ARG A 570 -0.98 42.60 9.23
N ILE A 571 -2.15 42.45 8.63
CA ILE A 571 -3.44 42.53 9.32
C ILE A 571 -3.67 41.24 10.12
N GLY A 572 -3.13 40.13 9.62
CA GLY A 572 -3.18 38.82 10.23
C GLY A 572 -4.45 38.05 9.95
N ILE A 573 -5.34 38.52 9.08
CA ILE A 573 -6.61 37.85 8.75
C ILE A 573 -6.68 37.53 7.26
N ASP A 574 -7.32 36.41 6.91
CA ASP A 574 -7.58 36.06 5.51
C ASP A 574 -8.72 36.89 4.89
N GLU A 575 -8.80 36.90 3.56
CA GLU A 575 -9.79 37.65 2.79
C GLU A 575 -11.25 37.24 3.15
N PRO A 576 -11.63 35.95 3.23
CA PRO A 576 -12.97 35.55 3.65
C PRO A 576 -13.36 36.03 5.05
N PHE A 577 -12.42 36.03 5.99
CA PHE A 577 -12.63 36.50 7.35
C PHE A 577 -12.76 38.02 7.40
N ARG A 578 -11.93 38.76 6.66
CA ARG A 578 -12.05 40.21 6.49
C ARG A 578 -13.44 40.60 6.03
N TYR A 579 -13.95 39.96 4.98
CA TYR A 579 -15.29 40.24 4.44
C TYR A 579 -16.40 39.99 5.49
N ARG A 580 -16.32 38.90 6.26
CA ARG A 580 -17.27 38.63 7.36
C ARG A 580 -17.19 39.69 8.46
N LEU A 581 -16.00 40.14 8.81
CA LEU A 581 -15.76 41.14 9.85
C LEU A 581 -16.29 42.52 9.44
N ALA A 582 -15.95 42.96 8.23
CA ALA A 582 -16.42 44.20 7.61
C ALA A 582 -17.96 44.29 7.53
N LYS A 583 -18.61 43.17 7.19
CA LYS A 583 -20.08 43.10 7.13
C LYS A 583 -20.76 43.27 8.49
N LEU A 584 -20.12 42.85 9.58
CA LEU A 584 -20.64 42.99 10.95
C LEU A 584 -20.28 44.35 11.57
N PHE A 585 -19.12 44.88 11.20
CA PHE A 585 -18.56 46.12 11.72
C PHE A 585 -18.00 46.94 10.54
N PRO A 586 -18.83 47.76 9.88
CA PRO A 586 -18.36 48.56 8.74
C PRO A 586 -17.42 49.69 9.20
N GLY A 587 -16.39 50.00 8.42
CA GLY A 587 -15.46 51.11 8.66
C GLY A 587 -14.51 50.91 9.85
N ILE A 588 -13.88 49.73 9.94
CA ILE A 588 -12.90 49.43 10.99
C ILE A 588 -11.56 50.12 10.66
N ALA A 589 -11.03 50.90 11.61
CA ALA A 589 -9.67 51.43 11.54
C ALA A 589 -8.63 50.37 11.93
N VAL A 590 -7.57 50.23 11.13
CA VAL A 590 -6.43 49.36 11.43
C VAL A 590 -5.31 50.17 12.08
N VAL A 591 -4.86 49.75 13.27
CA VAL A 591 -3.79 50.41 14.04
C VAL A 591 -2.59 49.49 14.26
N THR A 592 -1.38 50.05 14.29
CA THR A 592 -0.13 49.28 14.51
C THR A 592 0.57 49.64 15.82
N THR A 593 0.21 50.77 16.44
CA THR A 593 0.88 51.28 17.66
C THR A 593 -0.09 51.52 18.81
N LYS A 594 0.41 51.40 20.05
CA LYS A 594 -0.36 51.71 21.28
C LYS A 594 -0.81 53.18 21.35
N ASP A 595 -0.03 54.09 20.77
CA ASP A 595 -0.37 55.51 20.69
C ASP A 595 -1.59 55.75 19.80
N GLN A 596 -1.68 55.07 18.66
CA GLN A 596 -2.83 55.12 17.74
C GLN A 596 -4.10 54.57 18.41
N GLU A 597 -3.98 53.43 19.11
CA GLU A 597 -5.07 52.85 19.90
C GLU A 597 -5.59 53.81 20.98
N ALA A 598 -4.69 54.41 21.76
CA ALA A 598 -5.07 55.33 22.83
C ALA A 598 -5.82 56.58 22.31
N LYS A 599 -5.48 57.06 21.11
CA LYS A 599 -6.19 58.18 20.45
C LYS A 599 -7.59 57.78 20.02
N LEU A 600 -7.75 56.65 19.32
CA LEU A 600 -9.06 56.18 18.86
C LEU A 600 -10.00 55.89 20.04
N ARG A 601 -9.48 55.32 21.13
CA ARG A 601 -10.25 55.13 22.38
C ARG A 601 -10.75 56.46 22.97
N LYS A 602 -9.92 57.51 22.97
CA LYS A 602 -10.34 58.86 23.42
C LYS A 602 -11.40 59.48 22.50
N ALA A 603 -11.39 59.14 21.22
CA ALA A 603 -12.40 59.55 20.25
C ALA A 603 -13.70 58.71 20.31
N GLY A 604 -13.81 57.77 21.26
CA GLY A 604 -15.00 56.94 21.46
C GLY A 604 -15.05 55.68 20.60
N ALA A 605 -13.97 55.33 19.89
CA ALA A 605 -13.89 54.08 19.15
C ALA A 605 -13.72 52.89 20.09
N ILE A 606 -14.39 51.77 19.78
CA ILE A 606 -14.31 50.54 20.58
C ILE A 606 -13.55 49.48 19.80
N ASN A 607 -12.71 48.70 20.48
CA ASN A 607 -12.04 47.58 19.86
C ASN A 607 -13.09 46.54 19.41
N VAL A 608 -12.98 46.03 18.17
CA VAL A 608 -13.98 45.09 17.62
C VAL A 608 -14.17 43.86 18.52
N PHE A 609 -13.13 43.36 19.18
CA PHE A 609 -13.22 42.22 20.10
C PHE A 609 -13.95 42.54 21.39
N GLU A 610 -13.73 43.73 21.94
CA GLU A 610 -14.45 44.18 23.14
C GLU A 610 -15.95 44.27 22.85
N GLU A 611 -16.32 44.73 21.66
CA GLU A 611 -17.71 44.80 21.23
C GLU A 611 -18.33 43.42 20.99
N ILE A 612 -17.61 42.47 20.37
CA ILE A 612 -18.07 41.08 20.20
C ILE A 612 -18.29 40.42 21.56
N ASN A 613 -17.32 40.53 22.47
CA ASN A 613 -17.44 40.04 23.85
C ASN A 613 -18.67 40.59 24.54
N ARG A 614 -18.83 41.92 24.52
CA ARG A 614 -19.95 42.61 25.17
C ARG A 614 -21.31 42.12 24.64
N ARG A 615 -21.42 41.84 23.34
CA ARG A 615 -22.65 41.29 22.74
C ARG A 615 -22.89 39.85 23.17
N LEU A 616 -21.87 38.99 23.14
CA LEU A 616 -21.99 37.58 23.53
C LEU A 616 -22.30 37.41 25.03
N SER A 617 -21.68 38.19 25.91
CA SER A 617 -21.92 38.12 27.35
C SER A 617 -23.39 38.38 27.73
N LYS A 618 -24.10 39.22 26.98
CA LYS A 618 -25.53 39.50 27.18
C LYS A 618 -26.44 38.32 26.83
N LEU A 619 -25.94 37.37 26.04
CA LEU A 619 -26.70 36.25 25.49
C LEU A 619 -26.45 34.93 26.23
N THR A 620 -25.64 34.96 27.30
CA THR A 620 -25.26 33.78 28.12
C THR A 620 -26.42 32.98 28.70
N LYS A 621 -27.55 33.64 28.96
CA LYS A 621 -28.80 33.02 29.46
C LYS A 621 -29.90 32.90 28.41
N ASN A 622 -29.64 33.29 27.17
CA ASN A 622 -30.64 33.24 26.11
C ASN A 622 -30.81 31.79 25.64
N ARG A 623 -32.00 31.24 25.86
CA ARG A 623 -32.33 29.83 25.58
C ARG A 623 -32.30 29.50 24.08
N GLU A 624 -32.58 30.48 23.21
CA GLU A 624 -32.44 30.36 21.75
C GLU A 624 -30.98 30.16 21.36
N VAL A 625 -30.10 31.01 21.89
CA VAL A 625 -28.66 30.98 21.64
C VAL A 625 -28.02 29.71 22.20
N GLN A 626 -28.41 29.30 23.40
CA GLN A 626 -27.94 28.07 24.03
C GLN A 626 -28.29 26.83 23.21
N TYR A 627 -29.54 26.73 22.72
CA TYR A 627 -29.98 25.60 21.90
C TYR A 627 -29.25 25.57 20.55
N GLY A 628 -29.15 26.72 19.87
CA GLY A 628 -28.42 26.84 18.62
C GLY A 628 -26.94 26.46 18.76
N LEU A 629 -26.30 26.88 19.85
CA LEU A 629 -24.89 26.58 20.09
C LEU A 629 -24.65 25.09 20.38
N MET A 630 -25.56 24.45 21.12
CA MET A 630 -25.51 22.99 21.34
C MET A 630 -25.61 22.19 20.03
N LEU A 631 -26.39 22.67 19.05
CA LEU A 631 -26.44 22.07 17.71
C LEU A 631 -25.13 22.29 16.95
N GLN A 632 -24.68 23.54 16.87
CA GLN A 632 -23.47 23.92 16.14
C GLN A 632 -22.23 23.16 16.65
N ASP A 633 -22.13 22.94 17.96
CA ASP A 633 -21.00 22.27 18.62
C ASP A 633 -21.22 20.78 18.86
N HIS A 634 -22.31 20.23 18.33
CA HIS A 634 -22.60 18.80 18.42
C HIS A 634 -22.77 18.29 19.87
N ALA A 635 -23.05 19.20 20.81
CA ALA A 635 -22.99 18.96 22.25
C ALA A 635 -24.22 18.21 22.81
N PHE A 636 -25.21 17.87 21.97
CA PHE A 636 -26.32 16.99 22.34
C PHE A 636 -25.94 15.51 22.41
N VAL A 637 -24.78 15.11 21.88
CA VAL A 637 -24.27 13.74 21.98
C VAL A 637 -22.93 13.76 22.72
N GLU A 638 -22.86 13.04 23.84
CA GLU A 638 -21.66 12.99 24.68
C GLU A 638 -20.53 12.24 23.96
N GLY A 639 -19.31 12.78 23.96
CA GLY A 639 -18.16 12.11 23.37
C GLY A 639 -18.20 12.03 21.84
N TRP A 640 -18.91 12.96 21.18
CA TRP A 640 -19.09 12.98 19.72
C TRP A 640 -17.76 12.88 18.93
N GLU A 641 -16.66 13.38 19.49
CA GLU A 641 -15.31 13.37 18.93
C GLU A 641 -14.64 11.98 18.90
N ASN A 642 -15.15 11.01 19.67
CA ASN A 642 -14.58 9.66 19.81
C ASN A 642 -15.28 8.60 18.94
N TYR A 643 -16.32 8.96 18.19
CA TYR A 643 -17.03 8.01 17.34
C TYR A 643 -16.30 7.77 16.03
N TYR A 644 -16.27 6.51 15.60
CA TYR A 644 -15.82 6.19 14.25
C TYR A 644 -16.81 6.77 13.24
N ALA A 645 -16.33 7.08 12.03
CA ALA A 645 -17.22 7.38 10.92
C ALA A 645 -18.24 6.22 10.80
N ASN A 646 -19.53 6.53 10.84
CA ASN A 646 -20.69 5.64 10.61
C ASN A 646 -21.43 5.09 11.84
N GLU A 647 -21.54 5.85 12.93
CA GLU A 647 -22.39 5.50 14.07
C GLU A 647 -23.65 6.38 14.17
N CYS A 648 -24.72 5.87 14.81
CA CYS A 648 -26.01 6.57 14.95
C CYS A 648 -25.89 7.94 15.62
N GLY A 649 -24.93 8.11 16.54
CA GLY A 649 -24.62 9.39 17.17
C GLY A 649 -24.11 10.44 16.18
N GLU A 650 -23.20 10.05 15.28
CA GLU A 650 -22.68 10.93 14.23
C GLU A 650 -23.77 11.32 13.23
N VAL A 651 -24.61 10.35 12.83
CA VAL A 651 -25.76 10.57 11.95
C VAL A 651 -26.74 11.60 12.56
N ALA A 652 -27.09 11.43 13.84
CA ALA A 652 -28.01 12.32 14.54
C ALA A 652 -27.52 13.78 14.55
N VAL A 653 -26.23 13.95 14.86
CA VAL A 653 -25.56 15.25 14.92
C VAL A 653 -25.47 15.91 13.54
N LYS A 654 -25.08 15.16 12.51
CA LYS A 654 -24.98 15.66 11.13
C LYS A 654 -26.35 16.07 10.58
N LEU A 655 -27.39 15.28 10.84
CA LEU A 655 -28.76 15.60 10.42
C LEU A 655 -29.32 16.82 11.16
N ALA A 656 -29.09 16.92 12.47
CA ALA A 656 -29.54 18.04 13.27
C ALA A 656 -28.92 19.38 12.83
N ASN A 657 -27.67 19.38 12.33
CA ASN A 657 -27.04 20.59 11.81
C ASN A 657 -27.49 21.01 10.40
N LYS A 658 -28.22 20.16 9.67
CA LYS A 658 -28.72 20.51 8.33
C LYS A 658 -29.95 21.40 8.36
N ASP A 659 -30.86 21.22 9.32
CA ASP A 659 -32.10 22.00 9.41
C ASP A 659 -32.70 22.02 10.84
N PRO A 660 -33.19 23.18 11.34
CA PRO A 660 -33.77 23.30 12.67
C PRO A 660 -34.99 22.41 12.96
N ASP A 661 -35.81 22.09 11.97
CA ASP A 661 -36.97 21.21 12.17
C ASP A 661 -36.56 19.75 12.28
N ILE A 662 -35.46 19.36 11.62
CA ILE A 662 -34.83 18.06 11.80
C ILE A 662 -34.18 17.98 13.18
N ALA A 663 -33.48 19.05 13.60
CA ALA A 663 -32.91 19.15 14.95
C ALA A 663 -33.96 18.96 16.04
N LYS A 664 -35.13 19.60 15.92
CA LYS A 664 -36.25 19.44 16.87
C LYS A 664 -36.87 18.06 16.85
N LEU A 665 -36.78 17.33 15.75
CA LEU A 665 -37.27 15.96 15.67
C LEU A 665 -36.35 14.98 16.40
N ILE A 666 -35.04 15.25 16.39
CA ILE A 666 -34.01 14.41 17.03
C ILE A 666 -33.79 14.80 18.50
N PHE A 667 -33.73 16.10 18.80
CA PHE A 667 -33.52 16.69 20.13
C PHE A 667 -34.68 17.64 20.48
N PRO A 668 -35.83 17.12 20.92
CA PRO A 668 -37.08 17.87 21.00
C PRO A 668 -37.06 18.98 22.06
N ASP A 669 -37.27 20.23 21.62
CA ASP A 669 -37.48 21.39 22.49
C ASP A 669 -38.45 22.41 21.85
N ARG A 670 -39.02 23.30 22.67
CA ARG A 670 -39.94 24.37 22.24
C ARG A 670 -39.24 25.62 21.69
N VAL A 671 -37.90 25.70 21.80
CA VAL A 671 -37.10 26.82 21.28
C VAL A 671 -37.29 27.00 19.77
N LYS A 672 -37.38 28.24 19.30
CA LYS A 672 -37.38 28.60 17.87
C LYS A 672 -36.11 29.40 17.57
N LEU A 673 -35.27 28.89 16.67
CA LEU A 673 -34.10 29.60 16.18
C LEU A 673 -34.56 30.69 15.19
N GLY A 674 -34.20 31.94 15.47
CA GLY A 674 -34.57 33.12 14.71
C GLY A 674 -33.40 34.09 14.54
N GLU A 675 -33.71 35.38 14.46
CA GLU A 675 -32.71 36.42 14.16
C GLU A 675 -31.62 36.54 15.23
N THR A 676 -31.97 36.34 16.51
CA THR A 676 -31.01 36.38 17.62
C THR A 676 -29.93 35.31 17.45
N TRP A 677 -30.32 34.08 17.11
CA TRP A 677 -29.38 33.01 16.84
C TRP A 677 -28.53 33.29 15.60
N GLU A 678 -29.13 33.78 14.50
CA GLU A 678 -28.39 34.07 13.28
C GLU A 678 -27.35 35.20 13.46
N GLU A 679 -27.67 36.25 14.21
CA GLU A 679 -26.70 37.27 14.60
C GLU A 679 -25.59 36.66 15.47
N THR A 680 -25.97 35.86 16.48
CA THR A 680 -25.02 35.22 17.40
C THR A 680 -24.09 34.24 16.70
N LYS A 681 -24.61 33.45 15.76
CA LYS A 681 -23.85 32.51 14.93
C LYS A 681 -22.78 33.22 14.12
N ARG A 682 -23.08 34.41 13.58
CA ARG A 682 -22.09 35.26 12.89
C ARG A 682 -21.03 35.80 13.85
N LEU A 683 -21.43 36.25 15.04
CA LEU A 683 -20.50 36.71 16.09
C LEU A 683 -19.57 35.58 16.55
N ILE A 684 -20.10 34.37 16.78
CA ILE A 684 -19.34 33.17 17.18
C ILE A 684 -18.41 32.72 16.04
N SER A 685 -18.88 32.75 14.79
CA SER A 685 -18.05 32.43 13.62
C SER A 685 -16.84 33.35 13.53
N VAL A 686 -17.02 34.66 13.76
CA VAL A 686 -15.91 35.62 13.81
C VAL A 686 -15.03 35.39 15.03
N ALA A 687 -15.60 35.15 16.21
CA ALA A 687 -14.84 34.91 17.44
C ALA A 687 -13.98 33.65 17.39
N ARG A 688 -14.45 32.57 16.75
CA ARG A 688 -13.75 31.27 16.66
C ARG A 688 -12.70 31.21 15.56
N ASN A 689 -12.95 31.87 14.43
CA ASN A 689 -12.02 31.88 13.30
C ASN A 689 -11.01 33.03 13.38
N PHE A 690 -10.90 33.70 14.54
CA PHE A 690 -9.95 34.78 14.71
C PHE A 690 -8.52 34.24 14.83
N PRO A 691 -7.55 34.76 14.05
CA PRO A 691 -6.16 34.32 14.10
C PRO A 691 -5.53 34.61 15.47
N VAL A 692 -4.78 33.63 15.98
CA VAL A 692 -4.32 33.53 17.39
C VAL A 692 -3.23 34.55 17.78
N ASN A 693 -2.95 35.57 16.96
CA ASN A 693 -2.08 36.69 17.35
C ASN A 693 -2.72 37.65 18.39
N ALA A 694 -3.90 37.31 18.92
CA ALA A 694 -4.53 37.92 20.09
C ALA A 694 -3.80 37.68 21.44
N GLN A 695 -2.56 37.16 21.45
CA GLN A 695 -1.76 37.08 22.68
C GLN A 695 -1.12 38.42 23.09
N GLU A 696 -1.18 39.46 22.25
CA GLU A 696 -0.86 40.83 22.66
C GLU A 696 -2.06 41.63 23.18
N LEU A 697 -3.27 41.07 23.13
CA LEU A 697 -4.46 41.70 23.71
C LEU A 697 -4.60 41.28 25.20
N PRO A 698 -5.03 42.20 26.10
CA PRO A 698 -5.28 41.87 27.50
C PRO A 698 -6.17 40.64 27.64
N ILE A 699 -5.92 39.83 28.68
CA ILE A 699 -6.63 38.57 28.92
C ILE A 699 -8.15 38.77 29.00
N GLU A 700 -8.57 39.97 29.41
CA GLU A 700 -9.96 40.42 29.54
C GLU A 700 -10.73 40.53 28.21
N VAL A 701 -10.07 40.39 27.05
CA VAL A 701 -10.66 40.59 25.70
C VAL A 701 -10.80 39.27 24.93
N ARG A 702 -10.53 38.11 25.54
CA ARG A 702 -10.64 36.81 24.87
C ARG A 702 -12.11 36.39 24.75
N CYS A 703 -12.62 36.32 23.51
CA CYS A 703 -13.98 35.87 23.19
C CYS A 703 -14.33 34.42 23.58
N ALA A 704 -13.37 33.67 24.14
CA ALA A 704 -13.57 32.30 24.61
C ALA A 704 -14.47 32.25 25.85
N ASP A 705 -14.39 33.21 26.76
CA ASP A 705 -15.09 33.13 28.06
C ASP A 705 -16.62 33.19 27.91
N PRO A 706 -17.21 34.10 27.10
CA PRO A 706 -18.66 34.13 26.92
C PRO A 706 -19.21 32.90 26.19
N ILE A 707 -18.48 32.35 25.20
CA ILE A 707 -18.91 31.18 24.42
C ILE A 707 -18.91 29.93 25.30
N SER A 708 -17.82 29.72 26.06
CA SER A 708 -17.74 28.62 27.03
C SER A 708 -18.83 28.74 28.10
N LEU A 709 -19.12 29.94 28.59
CA LEU A 709 -20.20 30.17 29.55
C LEU A 709 -21.60 29.93 28.95
N ILE A 710 -21.83 30.29 27.68
CA ILE A 710 -23.08 29.93 26.97
C ILE A 710 -23.22 28.41 26.91
N LEU A 711 -22.16 27.68 26.51
CA LEU A 711 -22.17 26.21 26.43
C LEU A 711 -22.41 25.56 27.80
N GLU A 712 -21.72 26.01 28.84
CA GLU A 712 -21.90 25.47 30.20
C GLU A 712 -23.33 25.66 30.68
N ASN A 713 -23.89 26.86 30.47
CA ASN A 713 -25.30 27.12 30.79
C ASN A 713 -26.24 26.29 29.91
N ALA A 714 -25.92 26.12 28.63
CA ALA A 714 -26.72 25.31 27.70
C ALA A 714 -26.75 23.84 28.11
N GLN A 715 -25.62 23.26 28.52
CA GLN A 715 -25.53 21.90 29.03
C GLN A 715 -26.36 21.70 30.30
N LYS A 716 -26.42 22.72 31.17
CA LYS A 716 -27.32 22.73 32.35
C LYS A 716 -28.79 22.82 31.93
N THR A 717 -29.13 23.72 31.01
CA THR A 717 -30.51 23.96 30.54
C THR A 717 -31.08 22.79 29.74
N PHE A 718 -30.27 22.16 28.89
CA PHE A 718 -30.68 21.08 27.98
C PHE A 718 -30.10 19.71 28.34
N GLY A 719 -29.59 19.54 29.57
CA GLY A 719 -28.93 18.30 30.00
C GLY A 719 -29.81 17.04 29.85
N HIS A 720 -31.13 17.18 29.96
CA HIS A 720 -32.10 16.10 29.75
C HIS A 720 -32.18 15.63 28.28
N LEU A 721 -31.79 16.47 27.32
CA LEU A 721 -31.76 16.14 25.90
C LEU A 721 -30.42 15.49 25.49
N ILE A 722 -29.38 15.62 26.31
CA ILE A 722 -28.06 15.05 26.00
C ILE A 722 -28.16 13.52 26.01
N VAL A 723 -27.68 12.91 24.92
CA VAL A 723 -27.59 11.46 24.77
C VAL A 723 -26.18 11.02 25.17
N LYS A 724 -26.10 10.27 26.27
CA LYS A 724 -24.82 9.69 26.72
C LYS A 724 -24.41 8.54 25.81
N TYR A 725 -23.10 8.29 25.73
CA TYR A 725 -22.51 7.22 24.90
C TYR A 725 -23.25 5.88 25.04
N VAL A 726 -23.48 5.44 26.28
CA VAL A 726 -24.11 4.16 26.61
C VAL A 726 -25.58 4.04 26.18
N HIS A 727 -26.25 5.16 25.89
CA HIS A 727 -27.65 5.22 25.51
C HIS A 727 -27.87 5.57 24.03
N ILE A 728 -26.82 5.59 23.20
CA ILE A 728 -26.95 5.96 21.78
C ILE A 728 -27.80 4.94 21.01
N GLU A 729 -27.49 3.65 21.13
CA GLU A 729 -28.28 2.62 20.45
C GLU A 729 -29.74 2.62 20.94
N GLU A 730 -29.94 2.83 22.24
CA GLU A 730 -31.26 2.90 22.84
C GLU A 730 -32.07 4.12 22.36
N ARG A 731 -31.48 5.32 22.30
CA ARG A 731 -32.19 6.58 22.03
C ARG A 731 -32.15 7.01 20.57
N LEU A 732 -31.16 6.57 19.80
CA LEU A 732 -30.89 7.00 18.42
C LEU A 732 -30.71 5.82 17.45
N GLY A 733 -30.82 4.56 17.90
CA GLY A 733 -30.64 3.36 17.07
C GLY A 733 -31.60 3.28 15.87
N TYR A 734 -32.75 3.97 15.93
CA TYR A 734 -33.66 4.11 14.78
C TYR A 734 -33.03 4.81 13.57
N LEU A 735 -31.91 5.53 13.75
CA LEU A 735 -31.16 6.18 12.67
C LEU A 735 -30.15 5.25 11.99
N SER A 736 -29.98 4.02 12.45
CA SER A 736 -29.03 3.04 11.90
C SER A 736 -29.17 2.84 10.38
N MET A 737 -30.39 2.88 9.85
CA MET A 737 -30.65 2.75 8.40
C MET A 737 -30.17 3.96 7.57
N LEU A 738 -29.88 5.09 8.22
CA LEU A 738 -29.38 6.31 7.57
C LEU A 738 -27.86 6.43 7.64
N VAL A 739 -27.20 5.54 8.38
CA VAL A 739 -25.74 5.39 8.38
C VAL A 739 -25.24 5.20 6.95
N ASN A 740 -24.16 5.90 6.58
CA ASN A 740 -23.61 5.92 5.20
C ASN A 740 -24.53 6.45 4.09
N SER A 741 -25.73 6.93 4.40
CA SER A 741 -26.63 7.42 3.35
C SER A 741 -26.16 8.75 2.75
N ASN A 742 -26.45 8.96 1.47
CA ASN A 742 -26.20 10.23 0.78
C ASN A 742 -26.96 11.40 1.39
N TRP A 743 -28.04 11.14 2.15
CA TRP A 743 -28.77 12.15 2.92
C TRP A 743 -27.92 12.75 4.05
N VAL A 744 -27.02 11.95 4.63
CA VAL A 744 -26.13 12.35 5.73
C VAL A 744 -24.84 12.94 5.18
N ASN A 745 -24.18 12.26 4.23
CA ASN A 745 -22.83 12.59 3.75
C ASN A 745 -22.76 13.52 2.52
N GLY A 746 -23.90 13.87 1.90
CA GLY A 746 -23.94 14.79 0.75
C GLY A 746 -23.82 16.28 1.12
N SER A 747 -23.19 17.07 0.24
CA SER A 747 -22.96 18.54 0.36
C SER A 747 -24.12 19.43 -0.14
N LEU A 748 -25.21 18.84 -0.61
CA LEU A 748 -26.28 19.59 -1.30
C LEU A 748 -27.25 20.27 -0.33
N SER A 749 -27.54 21.56 -0.60
CA SER A 749 -28.61 22.32 0.04
C SER A 749 -29.94 21.56 -0.05
N VAL A 750 -30.60 21.37 1.09
CA VAL A 750 -31.87 20.64 1.17
C VAL A 750 -32.97 21.53 0.57
N SER A 751 -33.52 21.17 -0.60
CA SER A 751 -34.74 21.83 -1.11
C SER A 751 -35.90 21.60 -0.13
N ALA A 752 -36.90 22.49 -0.10
CA ALA A 752 -38.06 22.36 0.78
C ALA A 752 -38.75 20.98 0.66
N GLU A 753 -38.81 20.43 -0.56
CA GLU A 753 -39.35 19.09 -0.82
C GLU A 753 -38.48 17.95 -0.25
N ARG A 754 -37.15 18.05 -0.35
CA ARG A 754 -36.21 17.07 0.23
C ARG A 754 -36.26 17.09 1.76
N LYS A 755 -36.46 18.27 2.36
CA LYS A 755 -36.63 18.44 3.80
C LYS A 755 -37.87 17.70 4.30
N GLU A 756 -39.02 17.92 3.66
CA GLU A 756 -40.27 17.24 4.04
C GLU A 756 -40.17 15.71 3.92
N ARG A 757 -39.52 15.21 2.85
CA ARG A 757 -39.27 13.77 2.69
C ARG A 757 -38.38 13.22 3.82
N LEU A 758 -37.29 13.91 4.16
CA LEU A 758 -36.37 13.48 5.22
C LEU A 758 -37.05 13.52 6.60
N LEU A 759 -37.85 14.54 6.89
CA LEU A 759 -38.69 14.58 8.10
C LEU A 759 -39.68 13.40 8.15
N GLY A 760 -40.30 13.07 7.02
CA GLY A 760 -41.18 11.91 6.87
C GLY A 760 -40.48 10.59 7.18
N VAL A 761 -39.26 10.40 6.65
CA VAL A 761 -38.43 9.21 6.88
C VAL A 761 -38.04 9.10 8.36
N ILE A 762 -37.53 10.16 8.97
CA ILE A 762 -37.13 10.13 10.38
C ILE A 762 -38.34 9.83 11.29
N ARG A 763 -39.51 10.44 11.03
CA ARG A 763 -40.75 10.13 11.76
C ARG A 763 -41.19 8.68 11.59
N TYR A 764 -41.02 8.11 10.39
CA TYR A 764 -41.32 6.70 10.14
C TYR A 764 -40.39 5.78 10.94
N LEU A 765 -39.08 6.03 10.90
CA LEU A 765 -38.09 5.26 11.65
C LEU A 765 -38.35 5.31 13.17
N GLN A 766 -38.65 6.49 13.72
CA GLN A 766 -39.03 6.65 15.12
C GLN A 766 -40.28 5.83 15.49
N ARG A 767 -41.29 5.76 14.61
CA ARG A 767 -42.50 4.95 14.83
C ARG A 767 -42.20 3.45 14.78
N CYS A 768 -41.35 3.01 13.87
CA CYS A 768 -40.96 1.60 13.77
C CYS A 768 -40.18 1.14 15.00
N ASP A 769 -39.25 1.95 15.50
CA ASP A 769 -38.49 1.67 16.72
C ASP A 769 -39.39 1.67 17.97
N SER A 770 -40.37 2.58 18.04
CA SER A 770 -41.36 2.60 19.11
C SER A 770 -42.24 1.33 19.11
N LYS A 771 -42.62 0.84 17.91
CA LYS A 771 -43.37 -0.42 17.76
C LYS A 771 -42.52 -1.64 18.13
N SER A 772 -41.25 -1.69 17.75
CA SER A 772 -40.37 -2.82 18.07
C SER A 772 -40.10 -2.95 19.58
N LYS A 773 -40.00 -1.82 20.28
CA LYS A 773 -39.87 -1.78 21.76
C LYS A 773 -41.16 -2.19 22.49
N LEU A 774 -42.33 -1.85 21.94
CA LEU A 774 -43.62 -2.33 22.46
C LEU A 774 -43.85 -3.83 22.25
N THR A 775 -43.27 -4.42 21.18
CA THR A 775 -43.32 -5.86 20.91
C THR A 775 -42.26 -6.67 21.66
N SER A 776 -41.19 -6.06 22.18
CA SER A 776 -40.19 -6.78 22.99
C SER A 776 -40.63 -6.99 24.44
N ASP A 777 -41.55 -6.16 24.94
CA ASP A 777 -42.10 -6.29 26.31
C ASP A 777 -43.32 -7.22 26.39
N ASN A 778 -43.89 -7.62 25.26
CA ASN A 778 -45.00 -8.57 25.20
C ASN A 778 -44.71 -9.65 24.17
N THR A 779 -44.64 -10.90 24.63
CA THR A 779 -44.66 -12.17 23.88
C THR A 779 -43.30 -12.59 23.27
N ASN A 780 -42.64 -13.73 23.54
CA ASN A 780 -43.13 -15.05 23.98
C ASN A 780 -44.55 -15.33 23.48
N ASP A 781 -44.73 -15.28 22.17
CA ASP A 781 -45.70 -16.09 21.46
C ASP A 781 -45.49 -15.95 19.96
N ALA A 782 -45.55 -17.10 19.31
CA ALA A 782 -45.35 -17.27 17.89
C ALA A 782 -46.49 -16.65 17.08
N ILE A 783 -46.17 -16.36 15.81
CA ILE A 783 -47.06 -16.02 14.68
C ILE A 783 -47.23 -14.53 14.42
N ALA A 784 -46.39 -13.99 13.52
CA ALA A 784 -46.81 -13.00 12.52
C ALA A 784 -45.81 -12.89 11.35
N GLN A 785 -45.64 -13.99 10.61
CA GLN A 785 -45.37 -13.89 9.17
C GLN A 785 -46.65 -13.40 8.49
N LYS A 786 -46.73 -12.10 8.16
CA LYS A 786 -47.52 -11.49 7.07
C LYS A 786 -47.46 -9.98 7.26
N GLU A 787 -46.59 -9.31 6.51
CA GLU A 787 -46.67 -7.89 6.07
C GLU A 787 -45.26 -7.38 5.70
N ALA A 788 -44.59 -8.11 4.80
CA ALA A 788 -43.54 -7.56 3.96
C ALA A 788 -44.11 -7.51 2.53
N ALA A 789 -44.79 -6.41 2.23
CA ALA A 789 -45.19 -5.95 0.91
C ALA A 789 -45.08 -4.42 0.88
#